data_AF-C1F7Z5-F1
#
_entry.id   AF-C1F7Z5-F1
#
_cell.length_a   1.000
_cell.length_b   1.000
_cell.length_c   1.000
_cell.angle_alpha   90.00
_cell.angle_beta   90.00
_cell.angle_gamma   90.00
#
_symmetry.space_group_name_H-M   'P 1'
#
loop_
_entity.id
_entity.type
_entity.pdbx_description
1 polymer ?
#
loop_
_entity_poly.entity_id
_entity_poly.type
_entity_poly.pdbx_seq_one_letter_code
_entity_poly.pdbx_strand_id
1 'polypeptide(L)'
;MNHSRFIRSLLGVLCLILLLIAAPITLKAQSIPVWQTNTAYTAGQEVSYNGVDYICLQSHTSEPGWDPPDAPALWSPASSTSSCTTAPSSPTGLTASNTTSTGTTLNWGTVTAPANCSITSYTVLENGSSIGTATGTSFTVTGLTASTTYNFAVQATDSDGTSSASTAVPVTTAASSSGGGCGAAWNAATAYTTGMTVSENGISYVANWWTQGQDPATNSGPAGSGKPWTSQGACSSCTQAPATPTGLAASTTYDSANLSWNADTPPAACTVSYTVQVSQQSPVTTSATSATVSGLASSTAYTFTVAATDSAGSSSAATGSFTTQANPCTTAPTSAPANLTAGNTSGSSTVLSWSAVTAPTGCTIGYTITGGPATESTSSTSDVVTGLSPSTSYTFSVAATDHAGTGPASTVAVTTTNAPASYFVGGWFEEWGTYYANSNVADLQTSGVVNSLTDVIYAFAKPASNGTNVVCSLADSYADYQKAVPQVPGATAAASPLLGNFGALMQLKQLHPNLKILISIGGWNPPTYNQLFDTASSTAANRQAFVSSCINMFIQGNIASGVNAPNLFDGFDIDWEFPNAAETNNFTALMTEFRNELNTLSTTTGKTYQLIADLAAGPSTPGAAEFSGNDGGYDTIDIPAVSQELDYLNVDGYNYAGDWSNATNDGSALYDEGQDPLYGTSSTKGCNYIDCTVQYYLSHGAPAAKYTMGIPLYGVGWAGGLTSTNSGMYQNATGATDGAGAMTTNGTTPVPLANGTGLCTSGNNQSSPAAGCDPLLTDGMATYGTIENMMSHGFTVSFDSTRCATRMFNASTAPFSDWAFSFDDANSVQCKVDYIKQYGLGGAYVWALKDDDSSGTLTKAVAADLNQ
;
A
#
# COMPACT_ATOMS: atom_id res chain seq x y z
N MET A 1 -24.26 -3.47 58.36
CA MET A 1 -25.39 -2.56 58.06
C MET A 1 -26.08 -3.09 56.82
N ASN A 2 -27.42 -3.21 56.90
CA ASN A 2 -28.40 -3.81 55.97
C ASN A 2 -28.11 -3.63 54.46
N HIS A 3 -28.15 -4.69 53.62
CA HIS A 3 -29.33 -5.34 52.99
C HIS A 3 -30.20 -4.35 52.18
N SER A 4 -30.77 -4.60 50.99
CA SER A 4 -30.90 -5.73 50.05
C SER A 4 -31.98 -5.30 49.01
N ARG A 5 -31.96 -5.86 47.78
CA ARG A 5 -33.09 -6.05 46.81
C ARG A 5 -33.57 -4.85 45.97
N PHE A 6 -33.52 -4.91 44.63
CA PHE A 6 -34.36 -5.65 43.66
C PHE A 6 -35.82 -5.16 43.51
N ILE A 7 -36.10 -4.57 42.33
CA ILE A 7 -37.26 -4.75 41.42
C ILE A 7 -38.70 -4.45 41.91
N ARG A 8 -39.37 -3.53 41.19
CA ARG A 8 -40.76 -3.59 40.66
C ARG A 8 -40.97 -2.37 39.73
N SER A 9 -40.83 -2.51 38.41
CA SER A 9 -41.85 -2.88 37.41
C SER A 9 -42.58 -1.69 36.78
N LEU A 10 -42.30 -1.51 35.48
CA LEU A 10 -43.12 -0.93 34.41
C LEU A 10 -44.66 -1.00 34.63
N LEU A 11 -45.33 0.13 34.41
CA LEU A 11 -46.70 0.33 33.86
C LEU A 11 -46.75 1.83 33.47
N GLY A 12 -47.13 2.34 32.30
CA GLY A 12 -47.63 1.84 31.03
C GLY A 12 -47.92 3.07 30.15
N VAL A 13 -47.37 3.09 28.93
CA VAL A 13 -47.90 3.62 27.65
C VAL A 13 -48.96 4.76 27.68
N LEU A 14 -48.56 5.92 27.13
CA LEU A 14 -49.20 6.67 26.01
C LEU A 14 -50.73 6.93 26.01
N CYS A 15 -51.16 8.19 26.20
CA CYS A 15 -52.26 8.85 25.45
C CYS A 15 -52.36 10.34 25.86
N LEU A 16 -51.92 11.31 25.04
CA LEU A 16 -52.61 12.00 23.93
C LEU A 16 -53.51 13.18 24.37
N ILE A 17 -53.31 14.32 23.66
CA ILE A 17 -54.20 15.47 23.40
C ILE A 17 -53.85 16.81 24.09
N LEU A 18 -52.96 17.57 23.43
CA LEU A 18 -53.20 18.84 22.71
C LEU A 18 -54.04 20.00 23.35
N LEU A 19 -53.47 21.21 23.18
CA LEU A 19 -54.04 22.57 22.96
C LEU A 19 -54.01 23.65 24.08
N LEU A 20 -53.44 24.80 23.67
CA LEU A 20 -53.61 26.21 24.13
C LEU A 20 -52.85 26.56 25.42
N ILE A 21 -51.93 27.53 25.46
CA ILE A 21 -52.12 28.97 25.15
C ILE A 21 -50.77 29.57 24.69
N ALA A 22 -50.78 30.22 23.52
CA ALA A 22 -49.76 31.20 23.14
C ALA A 22 -50.23 32.60 23.57
N ALA A 23 -49.46 33.27 24.40
CA ALA A 23 -49.58 34.71 24.66
C ALA A 23 -48.19 35.33 24.42
N PRO A 24 -48.04 36.29 23.49
CA PRO A 24 -46.76 36.95 23.26
C PRO A 24 -46.47 37.95 24.39
N ILE A 25 -45.37 37.74 25.12
CA ILE A 25 -44.78 38.75 25.98
C ILE A 25 -44.08 39.76 25.06
N THR A 26 -44.61 40.98 24.99
CA THR A 26 -43.93 42.09 24.33
C THR A 26 -42.83 42.61 25.26
N LEU A 27 -41.57 42.21 25.06
CA LEU A 27 -40.44 42.93 25.64
C LEU A 27 -40.33 44.28 24.91
N LYS A 28 -40.56 45.39 25.61
CA LYS A 28 -40.10 46.70 25.15
C LYS A 28 -38.58 46.69 25.23
N ALA A 29 -37.90 46.86 24.09
CA ALA A 29 -36.48 47.19 24.07
C ALA A 29 -36.27 48.49 24.86
N GLN A 30 -35.48 48.43 25.91
CA GLN A 30 -35.08 49.61 26.67
C GLN A 30 -33.99 50.31 25.86
N SER A 31 -34.22 51.55 25.44
CA SER A 31 -33.24 52.33 24.68
C SER A 31 -32.01 52.64 25.53
N ILE A 32 -30.81 52.43 24.99
CA ILE A 32 -29.54 52.78 25.63
C ILE A 32 -29.54 54.29 25.95
N PRO A 33 -29.27 54.70 27.20
CA PRO A 33 -29.31 56.10 27.59
C PRO A 33 -28.19 56.90 26.94
N VAL A 34 -28.46 58.15 26.54
CA VAL A 34 -27.45 59.03 25.93
C VAL A 34 -26.44 59.48 26.99
N TRP A 35 -25.14 59.48 26.67
CA TRP A 35 -24.08 59.95 27.57
C TRP A 35 -24.28 61.43 27.93
N GLN A 36 -23.98 61.79 29.17
CA GLN A 36 -24.12 63.13 29.75
C GLN A 36 -22.91 63.44 30.63
N THR A 37 -22.54 64.71 30.68
CA THR A 37 -21.49 65.24 31.58
C THR A 37 -22.00 65.32 33.04
N ASN A 38 -21.10 65.23 34.03
CA ASN A 38 -21.40 65.26 35.48
C ASN A 38 -22.36 64.15 35.93
N THR A 39 -22.35 63.01 35.26
CA THR A 39 -23.22 61.87 35.53
C THR A 39 -22.40 60.66 35.98
N ALA A 40 -22.88 59.97 37.02
CA ALA A 40 -22.24 58.77 37.52
C ALA A 40 -22.56 57.56 36.62
N TYR A 41 -21.52 56.88 36.16
CA TYR A 41 -21.58 55.67 35.35
C TYR A 41 -20.88 54.52 36.07
N THR A 42 -21.45 53.32 36.00
CA THR A 42 -20.81 52.11 36.52
C THR A 42 -20.14 51.32 35.42
N ALA A 43 -19.01 50.66 35.71
CA ALA A 43 -18.35 49.77 34.76
C ALA A 43 -19.33 48.72 34.20
N GLY A 44 -19.29 48.49 32.89
CA GLY A 44 -20.22 47.66 32.13
C GLY A 44 -21.51 48.37 31.68
N GLN A 45 -21.77 49.60 32.12
CA GLN A 45 -22.96 50.36 31.68
C GLN A 45 -22.79 50.86 30.25
N GLU A 46 -23.81 50.63 29.42
CA GLU A 46 -23.85 51.13 28.03
C GLU A 46 -24.50 52.51 27.95
N VAL A 47 -23.95 53.35 27.09
CA VAL A 47 -24.44 54.69 26.77
C VAL A 47 -24.29 54.98 25.28
N SER A 48 -25.16 55.80 24.71
CA SER A 48 -25.04 56.25 23.33
C SER A 48 -24.45 57.66 23.28
N TYR A 49 -23.45 57.91 22.42
CA TYR A 49 -22.88 59.23 22.18
C TYR A 49 -22.68 59.44 20.68
N ASN A 50 -23.29 60.50 20.13
CA ASN A 50 -23.29 60.80 18.69
C ASN A 50 -23.69 59.62 17.79
N GLY A 51 -24.62 58.76 18.25
CA GLY A 51 -25.16 57.64 17.49
C GLY A 51 -24.29 56.37 17.50
N VAL A 52 -23.22 56.36 18.31
CA VAL A 52 -22.39 55.18 18.58
C VAL A 52 -22.57 54.78 20.04
N ASP A 53 -22.75 53.50 20.28
CA ASP A 53 -22.89 52.96 21.64
C ASP A 53 -21.51 52.64 22.21
N TYR A 54 -21.33 52.98 23.49
CA TYR A 54 -20.09 52.80 24.24
C TYR A 54 -20.39 52.10 25.56
N ILE A 55 -19.47 51.25 25.99
CA ILE A 55 -19.50 50.61 27.31
C ILE A 55 -18.51 51.30 28.25
N CYS A 56 -18.96 51.60 29.46
CA CYS A 56 -18.13 52.17 30.52
C CYS A 56 -17.14 51.12 31.00
N LEU A 57 -15.83 51.39 30.91
CA LEU A 57 -14.79 50.44 31.32
C LEU A 57 -14.52 50.49 32.83
N GLN A 58 -14.72 51.65 33.45
CA GLN A 58 -14.42 51.90 34.87
C GLN A 58 -15.47 52.82 35.47
N SER A 59 -16.01 52.50 36.65
CA SER A 59 -17.03 53.33 37.30
C SER A 59 -16.48 54.72 37.65
N HIS A 60 -17.16 55.79 37.22
CA HIS A 60 -16.73 57.18 37.44
C HIS A 60 -17.92 58.15 37.40
N THR A 61 -17.69 59.42 37.73
CA THR A 61 -18.61 60.52 37.37
C THR A 61 -17.97 61.31 36.24
N SER A 62 -18.67 61.48 35.11
CA SER A 62 -18.12 62.13 33.91
C SER A 62 -17.83 63.62 34.15
N GLU A 63 -16.78 64.16 33.53
CA GLU A 63 -16.45 65.59 33.58
C GLU A 63 -16.45 66.21 32.16
N PRO A 64 -16.55 67.55 32.02
CA PRO A 64 -16.48 68.21 30.72
C PRO A 64 -15.17 67.85 29.97
N GLY A 65 -15.30 67.31 28.76
CA GLY A 65 -14.18 66.84 27.95
C GLY A 65 -13.83 65.36 28.11
N TRP A 66 -14.62 64.59 28.88
CA TRP A 66 -14.50 63.12 28.97
C TRP A 66 -15.54 62.40 28.10
N ASP A 67 -15.80 62.95 26.92
CA ASP A 67 -16.72 62.36 25.96
C ASP A 67 -16.21 60.95 25.58
N PRO A 68 -17.10 59.96 25.36
CA PRO A 68 -16.69 58.56 25.12
C PRO A 68 -15.58 58.34 24.07
N PRO A 69 -15.56 59.02 22.90
CA PRO A 69 -14.44 58.86 21.96
C PRO A 69 -13.13 59.51 22.43
N ASP A 70 -13.19 60.52 23.29
CA ASP A 70 -12.04 61.32 23.71
C ASP A 70 -11.42 60.82 25.02
N ALA A 71 -12.10 59.93 25.74
CA ALA A 71 -11.63 59.29 26.96
C ALA A 71 -11.60 57.74 26.86
N PRO A 72 -10.75 57.16 25.99
CA PRO A 72 -10.71 55.71 25.72
C PRO A 72 -10.25 54.85 26.92
N ALA A 73 -9.67 55.46 27.95
CA ALA A 73 -9.36 54.78 29.20
C ALA A 73 -10.61 54.49 30.07
N LEU A 74 -11.71 55.20 29.81
CA LEU A 74 -12.98 55.11 30.54
C LEU A 74 -14.11 54.49 29.70
N TRP A 75 -13.96 54.47 28.38
CA TRP A 75 -15.01 54.05 27.44
C TRP A 75 -14.44 53.21 26.29
N SER A 76 -15.16 52.18 25.86
CA SER A 76 -14.91 51.51 24.57
C SER A 76 -16.17 51.45 23.72
N PRO A 77 -16.07 51.45 22.38
CA PRO A 77 -17.23 51.17 21.52
C PRO A 77 -17.83 49.81 21.84
N ALA A 78 -19.15 49.72 21.91
CA ALA A 78 -19.89 48.47 22.02
C ALA A 78 -20.08 47.88 20.61
N SER A 79 -19.35 46.81 20.28
CA SER A 79 -19.47 46.14 18.99
C SER A 79 -20.80 45.39 18.89
N SER A 80 -21.68 45.82 17.98
CA SER A 80 -22.91 45.10 17.64
C SER A 80 -22.59 43.74 17.02
N THR A 81 -23.06 42.66 17.65
CA THR A 81 -22.89 41.28 17.17
C THR A 81 -23.81 40.98 15.99
N SER A 82 -23.27 40.98 14.78
CA SER A 82 -23.74 40.13 13.69
C SER A 82 -22.55 39.68 12.85
N SER A 83 -21.79 38.70 13.35
CA SER A 83 -20.71 38.06 12.60
C SER A 83 -21.23 36.89 11.78
N CYS A 84 -20.67 36.70 10.59
CA CYS A 84 -20.82 35.51 9.76
C CYS A 84 -20.44 34.25 10.57
N THR A 85 -21.28 33.20 10.53
CA THR A 85 -21.09 31.97 11.34
C THR A 85 -21.24 30.68 10.52
N THR A 86 -21.22 30.77 9.19
CA THR A 86 -21.37 29.59 8.33
C THR A 86 -20.55 29.78 7.06
N ALA A 87 -19.62 28.88 6.82
CA ALA A 87 -18.81 28.84 5.61
C ALA A 87 -19.69 28.62 4.34
N PRO A 88 -19.22 29.04 3.16
CA PRO A 88 -19.99 28.94 1.92
C PRO A 88 -20.25 27.50 1.48
N SER A 89 -21.26 27.30 0.63
CA SER A 89 -21.43 26.02 -0.09
C SER A 89 -20.34 25.82 -1.15
N SER A 90 -20.04 24.56 -1.48
CA SER A 90 -19.10 24.22 -2.55
C SER A 90 -19.51 24.85 -3.89
N PRO A 91 -18.57 25.45 -4.66
CA PRO A 91 -18.82 25.93 -6.02
C PRO A 91 -19.34 24.84 -6.95
N THR A 92 -20.31 25.18 -7.81
CA THR A 92 -20.90 24.26 -8.78
C THR A 92 -20.69 24.73 -10.22
N GLY A 93 -20.75 23.81 -11.18
CA GLY A 93 -20.68 24.14 -12.61
C GLY A 93 -19.27 24.54 -13.08
N LEU A 94 -18.23 24.03 -12.43
CA LEU A 94 -16.85 24.18 -12.90
C LEU A 94 -16.72 23.58 -14.31
N THR A 95 -16.17 24.35 -15.24
CA THR A 95 -15.92 23.96 -16.63
C THR A 95 -14.60 24.54 -17.11
N ALA A 96 -13.95 23.87 -18.06
CA ALA A 96 -12.72 24.34 -18.70
C ALA A 96 -12.99 24.73 -20.14
N SER A 97 -12.25 25.73 -20.63
CA SER A 97 -12.40 26.31 -21.97
C SER A 97 -11.06 26.88 -22.45
N ASN A 98 -10.93 27.14 -23.76
CA ASN A 98 -9.71 27.71 -24.36
C ASN A 98 -8.42 26.95 -23.98
N THR A 99 -8.51 25.62 -23.87
CA THR A 99 -7.35 24.78 -23.51
C THR A 99 -6.34 24.78 -24.64
N THR A 100 -5.14 25.25 -24.35
CA THR A 100 -3.98 25.24 -25.25
C THR A 100 -3.00 24.14 -24.81
N SER A 101 -1.83 24.08 -25.44
CA SER A 101 -0.77 23.17 -25.01
C SER A 101 -0.09 23.58 -23.70
N THR A 102 -0.36 24.77 -23.19
CA THR A 102 0.29 25.29 -21.98
C THR A 102 -0.67 25.97 -21.01
N GLY A 103 -1.98 25.89 -21.22
CA GLY A 103 -2.93 26.54 -20.34
C GLY A 103 -4.38 26.19 -20.61
N THR A 104 -5.27 26.64 -19.73
CA THR A 104 -6.72 26.53 -19.86
C THR A 104 -7.41 27.65 -19.09
N THR A 105 -8.66 27.95 -19.42
CA THR A 105 -9.50 28.91 -18.68
C THR A 105 -10.62 28.18 -17.97
N LEU A 106 -10.63 28.24 -16.64
CA LEU A 106 -11.65 27.67 -15.78
C LEU A 106 -12.75 28.70 -15.51
N ASN A 107 -14.01 28.26 -15.54
CA ASN A 107 -15.19 29.07 -15.22
C ASN A 107 -16.14 28.27 -14.33
N TRP A 108 -16.79 28.92 -13.37
CA TRP A 108 -17.76 28.28 -12.46
C TRP A 108 -18.94 29.21 -12.13
N GLY A 109 -19.96 28.67 -11.44
CA GLY A 109 -21.11 29.44 -10.99
C GLY A 109 -20.82 30.30 -9.75
N THR A 110 -21.52 31.42 -9.61
CA THR A 110 -21.46 32.26 -8.40
C THR A 110 -22.01 31.51 -7.18
N VAL A 111 -21.26 31.49 -6.09
CA VAL A 111 -21.74 30.95 -4.80
C VAL A 111 -22.57 32.01 -4.07
N THR A 112 -23.74 31.61 -3.57
CA THR A 112 -24.59 32.48 -2.75
C THR A 112 -24.02 32.52 -1.34
N ALA A 113 -23.65 33.70 -0.85
CA ALA A 113 -23.11 33.86 0.49
C ALA A 113 -24.19 33.56 1.56
N PRO A 114 -23.84 32.88 2.67
CA PRO A 114 -24.72 32.72 3.82
C PRO A 114 -25.13 34.08 4.43
N ALA A 115 -26.18 34.09 5.25
CA ALA A 115 -26.70 35.32 5.83
C ALA A 115 -25.63 36.04 6.66
N ASN A 116 -25.48 37.35 6.44
CA ASN A 116 -24.46 38.21 7.05
C ASN A 116 -23.00 37.88 6.64
N CYS A 117 -22.79 37.09 5.57
CA CYS A 117 -21.50 36.76 4.98
C CYS A 117 -21.33 37.40 3.59
N SER A 118 -20.11 37.42 3.07
CA SER A 118 -19.80 37.80 1.68
C SER A 118 -18.64 36.96 1.18
N ILE A 119 -18.76 36.40 -0.03
CA ILE A 119 -17.66 35.61 -0.63
C ILE A 119 -16.49 36.55 -0.90
N THR A 120 -15.34 36.25 -0.30
CA THR A 120 -14.11 37.05 -0.39
C THR A 120 -13.18 36.57 -1.49
N SER A 121 -13.12 35.26 -1.75
CA SER A 121 -12.30 34.69 -2.83
C SER A 121 -12.74 33.27 -3.21
N TYR A 122 -12.20 32.79 -4.32
CA TYR A 122 -12.24 31.41 -4.75
C TYR A 122 -10.81 30.87 -4.86
N THR A 123 -10.53 29.73 -4.22
CA THR A 123 -9.23 29.04 -4.33
C THR A 123 -9.31 28.00 -5.42
N VAL A 124 -8.38 28.03 -6.38
CA VAL A 124 -8.29 27.07 -7.48
C VAL A 124 -7.23 26.03 -7.14
N LEU A 125 -7.63 24.76 -7.22
CA LEU A 125 -6.80 23.60 -6.92
C LEU A 125 -6.45 22.87 -8.22
N GLU A 126 -5.19 22.49 -8.39
CA GLU A 126 -4.69 21.58 -9.42
C GLU A 126 -4.18 20.31 -8.72
N ASN A 127 -4.74 19.15 -9.07
CA ASN A 127 -4.40 17.86 -8.45
C ASN A 127 -4.43 17.90 -6.91
N GLY A 128 -5.37 18.66 -6.36
CA GLY A 128 -5.55 18.87 -4.91
C GLY A 128 -4.70 19.99 -4.29
N SER A 129 -3.74 20.58 -5.02
CA SER A 129 -2.88 21.66 -4.54
C SER A 129 -3.33 23.02 -5.03
N SER A 130 -3.35 24.03 -4.15
CA SER A 130 -3.75 25.40 -4.53
C SER A 130 -2.74 26.04 -5.50
N ILE A 131 -3.22 26.47 -6.66
CA ILE A 131 -2.43 27.17 -7.68
C ILE A 131 -2.72 28.67 -7.76
N GLY A 132 -3.72 29.16 -7.02
CA GLY A 132 -4.03 30.59 -6.93
C GLY A 132 -5.43 30.87 -6.42
N THR A 133 -5.75 32.16 -6.30
CA THR A 133 -7.08 32.62 -5.90
C THR A 133 -7.66 33.61 -6.91
N ALA A 134 -8.99 33.61 -7.06
CA ALA A 134 -9.76 34.52 -7.89
C ALA A 134 -10.79 35.29 -7.04
N THR A 135 -11.09 36.53 -7.39
CA THR A 135 -12.20 37.31 -6.78
C THR A 135 -13.48 37.26 -7.62
N GLY A 136 -13.40 36.74 -8.84
CA GLY A 136 -14.53 36.45 -9.73
C GLY A 136 -14.67 34.95 -9.99
N THR A 137 -15.60 34.58 -10.87
CA THR A 137 -15.93 33.17 -11.16
C THR A 137 -15.18 32.58 -12.36
N SER A 138 -13.94 33.04 -12.59
CA SER A 138 -13.08 32.60 -13.69
C SER A 138 -11.61 32.68 -13.28
N PHE A 139 -10.79 31.76 -13.78
CA PHE A 139 -9.35 31.72 -13.55
C PHE A 139 -8.61 31.11 -14.74
N THR A 140 -7.58 31.80 -15.24
CA THR A 140 -6.73 31.31 -16.33
C THR A 140 -5.51 30.62 -15.75
N VAL A 141 -5.34 29.35 -16.09
CA VAL A 141 -4.19 28.52 -15.74
C VAL A 141 -3.19 28.55 -16.90
N THR A 142 -1.92 28.79 -16.59
CA THR A 142 -0.82 28.84 -17.56
C THR A 142 0.38 28.05 -17.06
N GLY A 143 1.27 27.63 -17.94
CA GLY A 143 2.48 26.87 -17.58
C GLY A 143 2.25 25.36 -17.47
N LEU A 144 1.14 24.86 -18.01
CA LEU A 144 0.85 23.44 -18.06
C LEU A 144 1.75 22.73 -19.08
N THR A 145 2.03 21.46 -18.85
CA THR A 145 2.73 20.58 -19.80
C THR A 145 1.75 20.14 -20.87
N ALA A 146 2.17 20.12 -22.14
CA ALA A 146 1.36 19.66 -23.27
C ALA A 146 0.97 18.17 -23.12
N SER A 147 -0.16 17.77 -23.72
CA SER A 147 -0.67 16.39 -23.68
C SER A 147 -0.77 15.78 -22.27
N THR A 148 -0.98 16.61 -21.24
CA THR A 148 -1.02 16.19 -19.83
C THR A 148 -2.38 16.49 -19.24
N THR A 149 -2.97 15.53 -18.52
CA THR A 149 -4.25 15.70 -17.83
C THR A 149 -4.04 16.23 -16.42
N TYR A 150 -4.73 17.31 -16.09
CA TYR A 150 -4.75 17.94 -14.77
C TYR A 150 -6.17 17.91 -14.21
N ASN A 151 -6.33 17.64 -12.92
CA ASN A 151 -7.64 17.70 -12.26
C ASN A 151 -7.80 19.03 -11.54
N PHE A 152 -8.77 19.86 -11.97
CA PHE A 152 -9.02 21.15 -11.36
C PHE A 152 -10.27 21.15 -10.48
N ALA A 153 -10.18 21.76 -9.30
CA ALA A 153 -11.31 22.00 -8.42
C ALA A 153 -11.29 23.42 -7.86
N VAL A 154 -12.42 23.91 -7.34
CA VAL A 154 -12.52 25.27 -6.79
C VAL A 154 -13.22 25.25 -5.43
N GLN A 155 -12.73 26.05 -4.48
CA GLN A 155 -13.35 26.31 -3.18
C GLN A 155 -13.75 27.78 -3.07
N ALA A 156 -14.84 28.08 -2.37
CA ALA A 156 -15.23 29.46 -2.04
C ALA A 156 -14.85 29.79 -0.60
N THR A 157 -14.41 31.02 -0.34
CA THR A 157 -14.04 31.49 1.00
C THR A 157 -14.85 32.72 1.38
N ASP A 158 -15.29 32.80 2.62
CA ASP A 158 -15.83 34.01 3.25
C ASP A 158 -15.12 34.30 4.59
N SER A 159 -15.73 35.12 5.45
CA SER A 159 -15.18 35.48 6.76
C SER A 159 -15.31 34.39 7.84
N ASP A 160 -16.16 33.37 7.64
CA ASP A 160 -16.29 32.22 8.56
C ASP A 160 -15.39 31.05 8.14
N GLY A 161 -15.21 30.82 6.83
CA GLY A 161 -14.26 29.80 6.38
C GLY A 161 -14.30 29.47 4.88
N THR A 162 -13.61 28.39 4.52
CA THR A 162 -13.52 27.87 3.15
C THR A 162 -14.43 26.66 2.97
N SER A 163 -15.15 26.61 1.85
CA SER A 163 -16.04 25.50 1.50
C SER A 163 -15.27 24.20 1.22
N SER A 164 -15.98 23.07 1.15
CA SER A 164 -15.47 21.90 0.44
C SER A 164 -15.20 22.23 -1.03
N ALA A 165 -14.26 21.49 -1.65
CA ALA A 165 -13.94 21.65 -3.06
C ALA A 165 -15.12 21.25 -3.95
N SER A 166 -15.23 21.87 -5.13
CA SER A 166 -16.13 21.43 -6.18
C SER A 166 -15.78 20.01 -6.63
N THR A 167 -16.69 19.35 -7.35
CA THR A 167 -16.32 18.18 -8.15
C THR A 167 -15.16 18.57 -9.09
N ALA A 168 -14.11 17.76 -9.09
CA ALA A 168 -12.94 18.04 -9.93
C ALA A 168 -13.27 17.82 -11.42
N VAL A 169 -12.71 18.67 -12.28
CA VAL A 169 -12.81 18.57 -13.73
C VAL A 169 -11.45 18.18 -14.29
N PRO A 170 -11.33 17.01 -14.95
CA PRO A 170 -10.12 16.65 -15.67
C PRO A 170 -9.99 17.51 -16.93
N VAL A 171 -8.82 18.09 -17.15
CA VAL A 171 -8.48 18.90 -18.31
C VAL A 171 -7.16 18.41 -18.90
N THR A 172 -7.22 17.87 -20.11
CA THR A 172 -6.02 17.49 -20.88
C THR A 172 -5.59 18.65 -21.77
N THR A 173 -4.36 19.14 -21.59
CA THR A 173 -3.77 20.16 -22.47
C THR A 173 -3.60 19.64 -23.88
N ALA A 174 -3.71 20.54 -24.85
CA ALA A 174 -3.48 20.18 -26.26
C ALA A 174 -2.03 19.72 -26.46
N ALA A 175 -1.79 18.93 -27.51
CA ALA A 175 -0.42 18.69 -27.96
C ALA A 175 0.23 20.02 -28.34
N SER A 176 1.53 20.17 -28.08
CA SER A 176 2.29 21.37 -28.44
C SER A 176 2.26 21.58 -29.95
N SER A 177 1.53 22.60 -30.41
CA SER A 177 1.58 23.03 -31.81
C SER A 177 2.84 23.86 -32.04
N SER A 178 3.97 23.21 -32.31
CA SER A 178 5.14 23.87 -32.89
C SER A 178 5.10 23.72 -34.40
N GLY A 179 4.47 24.69 -35.06
CA GLY A 179 4.50 24.81 -36.52
C GLY A 179 5.91 25.12 -37.00
N GLY A 180 6.58 24.12 -37.57
CA GLY A 180 7.84 24.24 -38.29
C GLY A 180 8.42 22.86 -38.62
N GLY A 181 8.40 22.47 -39.90
CA GLY A 181 9.01 21.21 -40.34
C GLY A 181 10.50 21.16 -40.00
N CYS A 182 11.02 19.96 -39.74
CA CYS A 182 12.43 19.76 -39.41
C CYS A 182 13.37 20.43 -40.44
N GLY A 183 14.43 21.09 -39.96
CA GLY A 183 15.57 21.46 -40.80
C GLY A 183 16.24 20.24 -41.43
N ALA A 184 17.19 20.44 -42.36
CA ALA A 184 17.90 19.31 -42.98
C ALA A 184 18.64 18.46 -41.92
N ALA A 185 18.74 17.15 -42.14
CA ALA A 185 19.47 16.27 -41.24
C ALA A 185 20.90 16.79 -40.99
N TRP A 186 21.32 16.85 -39.72
CA TRP A 186 22.67 17.30 -39.38
C TRP A 186 23.72 16.37 -39.99
N ASN A 187 24.82 16.94 -40.46
CA ASN A 187 25.91 16.23 -41.08
C ASN A 187 27.25 16.79 -40.58
N ALA A 188 28.05 15.94 -39.94
CA ALA A 188 29.33 16.31 -39.35
C ALA A 188 30.33 16.97 -40.32
N ALA A 189 30.26 16.65 -41.63
CA ALA A 189 31.16 17.20 -42.63
C ALA A 189 30.72 18.57 -43.18
N THR A 190 29.51 19.04 -42.85
CA THR A 190 28.97 20.30 -43.35
C THR A 190 29.28 21.45 -42.40
N ALA A 191 29.71 22.59 -42.93
CA ALA A 191 29.87 23.81 -42.15
C ALA A 191 28.55 24.59 -42.10
N TYR A 192 28.10 24.93 -40.89
CA TYR A 192 26.85 25.66 -40.63
C TYR A 192 27.16 27.06 -40.11
N THR A 193 26.51 28.08 -40.64
CA THR A 193 26.65 29.48 -40.20
C THR A 193 25.45 29.93 -39.38
N THR A 194 25.58 31.07 -38.67
CA THR A 194 24.52 31.62 -37.80
C THR A 194 23.15 31.60 -38.46
N GLY A 195 22.16 31.03 -37.79
CA GLY A 195 20.76 30.96 -38.23
C GLY A 195 20.42 29.74 -39.09
N MET A 196 21.40 28.95 -39.55
CA MET A 196 21.11 27.69 -40.23
C MET A 196 20.46 26.69 -39.28
N THR A 197 19.44 25.98 -39.77
CA THR A 197 18.66 25.03 -38.99
C THR A 197 18.89 23.61 -39.47
N VAL A 198 19.13 22.68 -38.54
CA VAL A 198 19.32 21.25 -38.80
C VAL A 198 18.39 20.42 -37.90
N SER A 199 18.31 19.12 -38.14
CA SER A 199 17.61 18.18 -37.26
C SER A 199 18.44 16.94 -36.92
N GLU A 200 18.30 16.46 -35.68
CA GLU A 200 18.88 15.21 -35.19
C GLU A 200 17.97 14.61 -34.12
N ASN A 201 17.68 13.30 -34.18
CA ASN A 201 16.80 12.57 -33.26
C ASN A 201 15.42 13.21 -33.03
N GLY A 202 14.81 13.76 -34.09
CA GLY A 202 13.49 14.39 -34.00
C GLY A 202 13.49 15.75 -33.30
N ILE A 203 14.65 16.37 -33.08
CA ILE A 203 14.81 17.70 -32.51
C ILE A 203 15.46 18.61 -33.55
N SER A 204 14.96 19.84 -33.69
CA SER A 204 15.57 20.85 -34.55
C SER A 204 16.54 21.73 -33.78
N TYR A 205 17.65 22.12 -34.39
CA TYR A 205 18.70 22.95 -33.80
C TYR A 205 19.04 24.10 -34.74
N VAL A 206 19.25 25.29 -34.19
CA VAL A 206 19.77 26.44 -34.94
C VAL A 206 21.23 26.69 -34.58
N ALA A 207 22.08 26.90 -35.58
CA ALA A 207 23.47 27.25 -35.39
C ALA A 207 23.59 28.69 -34.86
N ASN A 208 24.28 28.87 -33.74
CA ASN A 208 24.49 30.18 -33.14
C ASN A 208 25.62 30.96 -33.84
N TRP A 209 26.63 30.25 -34.36
CA TRP A 209 27.75 30.77 -35.14
C TRP A 209 28.32 29.67 -36.04
N TRP A 210 29.41 29.98 -36.74
CA TRP A 210 30.09 29.01 -37.59
C TRP A 210 30.46 27.76 -36.80
N THR A 211 30.02 26.58 -37.25
CA THR A 211 30.30 25.29 -36.61
C THR A 211 30.36 24.16 -37.64
N GLN A 212 31.25 23.18 -37.43
CA GLN A 212 31.41 21.98 -38.26
C GLN A 212 31.86 20.83 -37.35
N GLY A 213 31.29 19.64 -37.53
CA GLY A 213 31.64 18.44 -36.76
C GLY A 213 31.19 18.42 -35.29
N GLN A 214 30.67 19.52 -34.75
CA GLN A 214 30.08 19.58 -33.41
C GLN A 214 28.62 19.12 -33.47
N ASP A 215 28.35 17.95 -32.90
CA ASP A 215 27.03 17.30 -32.85
C ASP A 215 26.02 18.17 -32.04
N PRO A 216 24.85 18.55 -32.63
CA PRO A 216 23.84 19.38 -31.97
C PRO A 216 23.20 18.76 -30.72
N ALA A 217 22.98 17.44 -30.70
CA ALA A 217 22.40 16.77 -29.55
C ALA A 217 23.29 16.85 -28.30
N THR A 218 24.61 16.91 -28.48
CA THR A 218 25.60 16.97 -27.38
C THR A 218 26.25 18.34 -27.18
N ASN A 219 26.14 19.25 -28.16
CA ASN A 219 26.76 20.58 -28.14
C ASN A 219 25.73 21.71 -28.30
N SER A 220 24.55 21.54 -27.69
CA SER A 220 23.52 22.57 -27.61
C SER A 220 23.38 23.18 -26.21
N GLY A 221 22.81 24.38 -26.15
CA GLY A 221 22.46 25.06 -24.91
C GLY A 221 21.51 26.23 -25.17
N PRO A 222 20.92 26.85 -24.12
CA PRO A 222 20.05 28.01 -24.27
C PRO A 222 20.79 29.19 -24.93
N ALA A 223 20.05 30.12 -25.52
CA ALA A 223 20.64 31.30 -26.17
C ALA A 223 21.57 32.05 -25.20
N GLY A 224 22.82 32.28 -25.62
CA GLY A 224 23.85 32.91 -24.79
C GLY A 224 24.72 31.94 -23.95
N SER A 225 24.48 30.63 -24.01
CA SER A 225 25.25 29.61 -23.28
C SER A 225 26.68 29.37 -23.76
N GLY A 226 27.11 30.01 -24.86
CA GLY A 226 28.42 29.74 -25.45
C GLY A 226 28.52 28.41 -26.21
N LYS A 227 27.39 27.70 -26.42
CA LYS A 227 27.31 26.47 -27.22
C LYS A 227 26.99 26.74 -28.70
N PRO A 228 27.55 25.97 -29.66
CA PRO A 228 27.37 26.21 -31.08
C PRO A 228 25.94 26.03 -31.59
N TRP A 229 25.10 25.30 -30.85
CA TRP A 229 23.70 25.03 -31.22
C TRP A 229 22.71 25.51 -30.16
N THR A 230 21.54 25.95 -30.59
CA THR A 230 20.38 26.17 -29.72
C THR A 230 19.26 25.22 -30.15
N SER A 231 18.82 24.33 -29.24
CA SER A 231 17.67 23.45 -29.49
C SER A 231 16.40 24.28 -29.67
N GLN A 232 15.64 23.97 -30.72
CA GLN A 232 14.32 24.54 -31.02
C GLN A 232 13.19 23.62 -30.56
N GLY A 233 13.51 22.51 -29.87
CA GLY A 233 12.55 21.50 -29.45
C GLY A 233 12.28 20.44 -30.52
N ALA A 234 11.34 19.53 -30.20
CA ALA A 234 10.94 18.46 -31.10
C ALA A 234 10.38 19.03 -32.41
N CYS A 235 10.77 18.43 -33.54
CA CYS A 235 10.27 18.75 -34.86
C CYS A 235 9.65 17.49 -35.48
N SER A 236 8.67 17.67 -36.37
CA SER A 236 7.99 16.57 -37.05
C SER A 236 8.30 16.53 -38.54
N SER A 237 8.40 15.32 -39.09
CA SER A 237 8.39 15.06 -40.54
C SER A 237 6.97 14.88 -41.10
N CYS A 238 5.97 14.83 -40.22
CA CYS A 238 4.55 14.83 -40.58
C CYS A 238 4.20 16.26 -41.03
N THR A 239 4.01 16.43 -42.33
CA THR A 239 3.77 17.74 -42.97
C THR A 239 2.29 17.98 -43.27
N GLN A 240 1.44 16.97 -43.06
CA GLN A 240 0.02 17.02 -43.31
C GLN A 240 -0.70 16.22 -42.22
N ALA A 241 -1.76 16.80 -41.65
CA ALA A 241 -2.62 16.12 -40.70
C ALA A 241 -3.19 14.81 -41.30
N PRO A 242 -3.55 13.82 -40.48
CA PRO A 242 -4.08 12.55 -40.97
C PRO A 242 -5.35 12.73 -41.81
N ALA A 243 -5.73 11.69 -42.55
CA ALA A 243 -7.02 11.68 -43.22
C ALA A 243 -8.17 11.64 -42.20
N THR A 244 -9.38 12.00 -42.63
CA THR A 244 -10.58 11.72 -41.83
C THR A 244 -10.72 10.20 -41.69
N PRO A 245 -10.88 9.66 -40.46
CA PRO A 245 -11.15 8.24 -40.26
C PRO A 245 -12.34 7.77 -41.12
N THR A 246 -12.28 6.55 -41.63
CA THR A 246 -13.36 5.98 -42.45
C THR A 246 -13.95 4.73 -41.78
N GLY A 247 -15.14 4.31 -42.22
CA GLY A 247 -15.75 3.07 -41.74
C GLY A 247 -16.21 3.10 -40.28
N LEU A 248 -16.52 4.29 -39.74
CA LEU A 248 -17.06 4.42 -38.38
C LEU A 248 -18.37 3.61 -38.25
N ALA A 249 -18.32 2.60 -37.41
CA ALA A 249 -19.43 1.73 -37.07
C ALA A 249 -19.53 1.61 -35.55
N ALA A 250 -20.72 1.25 -35.06
CA ALA A 250 -20.93 0.93 -33.66
C ALA A 250 -21.74 -0.36 -33.51
N SER A 251 -21.35 -1.17 -32.52
CA SER A 251 -22.21 -2.17 -31.91
C SER A 251 -22.71 -1.60 -30.59
N THR A 252 -24.02 -1.39 -30.44
CA THR A 252 -24.58 -0.79 -29.23
C THR A 252 -25.16 -1.84 -28.29
N THR A 253 -25.02 -1.62 -26.98
CA THR A 253 -25.84 -2.27 -25.94
C THR A 253 -26.93 -1.29 -25.50
N TYR A 254 -27.67 -1.61 -24.44
CA TYR A 254 -28.65 -0.69 -23.88
C TYR A 254 -28.00 0.49 -23.11
N ASP A 255 -26.72 0.37 -22.74
CA ASP A 255 -25.99 1.33 -21.91
C ASP A 255 -24.59 1.70 -22.44
N SER A 256 -24.19 1.17 -23.59
CA SER A 256 -22.87 1.43 -24.18
C SER A 256 -22.87 1.36 -25.70
N ALA A 257 -21.80 1.88 -26.31
CA ALA A 257 -21.49 1.76 -27.72
C ALA A 257 -20.03 1.35 -27.90
N ASN A 258 -19.81 0.21 -28.54
CA ASN A 258 -18.50 -0.25 -28.99
C ASN A 258 -18.28 0.26 -30.42
N LEU A 259 -17.47 1.30 -30.55
CA LEU A 259 -17.14 1.95 -31.82
C LEU A 259 -15.93 1.27 -32.46
N SER A 260 -15.93 1.23 -33.78
CA SER A 260 -14.79 0.78 -34.59
C SER A 260 -14.68 1.62 -35.86
N TRP A 261 -13.46 1.83 -36.35
CA TRP A 261 -13.19 2.51 -37.61
C TRP A 261 -11.97 1.89 -38.31
N ASN A 262 -11.72 2.27 -39.55
CA ASN A 262 -10.55 1.82 -40.30
C ASN A 262 -9.30 2.57 -39.85
N ALA A 263 -8.16 1.87 -39.83
CA ALA A 263 -6.86 2.48 -39.56
C ALA A 263 -6.51 3.49 -40.65
N ASP A 264 -6.05 4.68 -40.27
CA ASP A 264 -5.33 5.56 -41.18
C ASP A 264 -3.97 4.93 -41.54
N THR A 265 -3.49 5.21 -42.75
CA THR A 265 -2.16 4.76 -43.22
C THR A 265 -1.19 5.94 -43.21
N PRO A 266 -0.61 6.32 -42.06
CA PRO A 266 0.33 7.42 -41.99
C PRO A 266 1.68 7.06 -42.64
N PRO A 267 2.50 8.04 -43.06
CA PRO A 267 3.89 7.80 -43.39
C PRO A 267 4.63 7.10 -42.24
N ALA A 268 5.64 6.29 -42.53
CA ALA A 268 6.31 5.40 -41.56
C ALA A 268 6.91 6.10 -40.31
N ALA A 269 7.01 7.44 -40.30
CA ALA A 269 7.51 8.24 -39.19
C ALA A 269 6.41 8.93 -38.35
N CYS A 270 5.13 8.70 -38.65
CA CYS A 270 3.99 9.37 -38.02
C CYS A 270 3.15 8.38 -37.21
N THR A 271 2.99 8.64 -35.92
CA THR A 271 2.08 7.88 -35.04
C THR A 271 0.73 8.59 -34.98
N VAL A 272 -0.35 7.85 -35.21
CA VAL A 272 -1.73 8.37 -35.18
C VAL A 272 -2.44 7.91 -33.90
N SER A 273 -3.13 8.84 -33.27
CA SER A 273 -4.08 8.60 -32.19
C SER A 273 -5.48 9.06 -32.63
N TYR A 274 -6.53 8.59 -31.97
CA TYR A 274 -7.90 8.94 -32.28
C TYR A 274 -8.59 9.56 -31.07
N THR A 275 -9.36 10.61 -31.30
CA THR A 275 -10.24 11.22 -30.32
C THR A 275 -11.68 10.95 -30.70
N VAL A 276 -12.39 10.24 -29.83
CA VAL A 276 -13.83 9.97 -29.92
C VAL A 276 -14.57 10.97 -29.04
N GLN A 277 -15.54 11.68 -29.60
CA GLN A 277 -16.47 12.52 -28.83
C GLN A 277 -17.88 11.99 -28.95
N VAL A 278 -18.66 12.10 -27.88
CA VAL A 278 -20.10 11.84 -27.85
C VAL A 278 -20.79 13.04 -27.18
N SER A 279 -22.00 13.37 -27.62
CA SER A 279 -22.79 14.42 -26.96
C SER A 279 -22.98 14.09 -25.48
N GLN A 280 -22.65 15.04 -24.59
CA GLN A 280 -22.87 14.97 -23.13
C GLN A 280 -21.92 14.03 -22.34
N GLN A 281 -20.79 13.58 -22.90
CA GLN A 281 -19.72 12.94 -22.13
C GLN A 281 -18.33 13.45 -22.54
N SER A 282 -17.32 13.16 -21.72
CA SER A 282 -15.92 13.50 -21.99
C SER A 282 -15.39 12.74 -23.22
N PRO A 283 -14.51 13.36 -24.03
CA PRO A 283 -13.85 12.67 -25.13
C PRO A 283 -13.00 11.49 -24.66
N VAL A 284 -12.97 10.41 -25.45
CA VAL A 284 -12.12 9.24 -25.23
C VAL A 284 -10.98 9.26 -26.26
N THR A 285 -9.74 9.21 -25.82
CA THR A 285 -8.56 9.12 -26.70
C THR A 285 -8.00 7.70 -26.71
N THR A 286 -7.66 7.18 -27.88
CA THR A 286 -7.13 5.82 -28.06
C THR A 286 -6.14 5.75 -29.22
N SER A 287 -5.13 4.89 -29.13
CA SER A 287 -4.27 4.54 -30.26
C SER A 287 -4.82 3.36 -31.07
N ALA A 288 -5.83 2.66 -30.56
CA ALA A 288 -6.53 1.60 -31.26
C ALA A 288 -7.57 2.16 -32.24
N THR A 289 -8.01 1.34 -33.18
CA THR A 289 -9.08 1.68 -34.14
C THR A 289 -10.48 1.34 -33.63
N SER A 290 -10.63 1.34 -32.30
CA SER A 290 -11.88 1.07 -31.59
C SER A 290 -11.90 1.77 -30.25
N ALA A 291 -13.10 2.05 -29.75
CA ALA A 291 -13.33 2.59 -28.42
C ALA A 291 -14.70 2.15 -27.87
N THR A 292 -14.76 1.91 -26.56
CA THR A 292 -16.02 1.65 -25.85
C THR A 292 -16.45 2.90 -25.11
N VAL A 293 -17.69 3.31 -25.31
CA VAL A 293 -18.33 4.42 -24.59
C VAL A 293 -19.48 3.85 -23.76
N SER A 294 -19.37 3.88 -22.44
CA SER A 294 -20.36 3.35 -21.48
C SER A 294 -21.20 4.45 -20.82
N GLY A 295 -22.20 4.07 -20.03
CA GLY A 295 -23.05 5.02 -19.30
C GLY A 295 -24.03 5.80 -20.18
N LEU A 296 -24.39 5.23 -21.33
CA LEU A 296 -25.37 5.80 -22.26
C LEU A 296 -26.79 5.46 -21.79
N ALA A 297 -27.74 6.36 -22.05
CA ALA A 297 -29.16 6.08 -21.82
C ALA A 297 -29.68 5.10 -22.88
N SER A 298 -30.54 4.16 -22.49
CA SER A 298 -31.15 3.19 -23.41
C SER A 298 -32.12 3.82 -24.41
N SER A 299 -32.33 3.17 -25.55
CA SER A 299 -33.20 3.66 -26.65
C SER A 299 -32.93 5.12 -27.07
N THR A 300 -31.70 5.58 -26.89
CA THR A 300 -31.31 6.98 -27.11
C THR A 300 -30.33 7.04 -28.26
N ALA A 301 -30.60 7.94 -29.20
CA ALA A 301 -29.70 8.21 -30.32
C ALA A 301 -28.55 9.11 -29.85
N TYR A 302 -27.32 8.63 -30.01
CA TYR A 302 -26.10 9.37 -29.73
C TYR A 302 -25.36 9.67 -31.03
N THR A 303 -24.84 10.89 -31.13
CA THR A 303 -23.93 11.27 -32.22
C THR A 303 -22.51 11.15 -31.71
N PHE A 304 -21.70 10.37 -32.42
CA PHE A 304 -20.29 10.15 -32.16
C PHE A 304 -19.46 10.77 -33.27
N THR A 305 -18.36 11.40 -32.89
CA THR A 305 -17.37 11.91 -33.84
C THR A 305 -15.99 11.33 -33.54
N VAL A 306 -15.26 10.89 -34.56
CA VAL A 306 -13.90 10.35 -34.42
C VAL A 306 -12.95 11.16 -35.29
N ALA A 307 -11.94 11.78 -34.68
CA ALA A 307 -10.88 12.50 -35.38
C ALA A 307 -9.53 11.82 -35.13
N ALA A 308 -8.72 11.68 -36.18
CA ALA A 308 -7.35 11.20 -36.07
C ALA A 308 -6.42 12.38 -35.78
N THR A 309 -5.39 12.16 -34.98
CA THR A 309 -4.41 13.19 -34.61
C THR A 309 -3.00 12.60 -34.66
N ASP A 310 -2.11 13.30 -35.35
CA ASP A 310 -0.68 13.08 -35.31
C ASP A 310 0.04 14.39 -34.92
N SER A 311 1.36 14.42 -35.10
CA SER A 311 2.18 15.61 -34.82
C SER A 311 2.02 16.75 -35.83
N ALA A 312 1.39 16.53 -36.99
CA ALA A 312 1.02 17.57 -37.95
C ALA A 312 -0.33 18.22 -37.65
N GLY A 313 -1.16 17.58 -36.81
CA GLY A 313 -2.42 18.11 -36.31
C GLY A 313 -3.56 17.08 -36.34
N SER A 314 -4.78 17.56 -36.08
CA SER A 314 -5.98 16.73 -36.11
C SER A 314 -6.68 16.79 -37.46
N SER A 315 -7.21 15.66 -37.90
CA SER A 315 -8.06 15.56 -39.08
C SER A 315 -9.48 16.07 -38.82
N SER A 316 -10.26 16.25 -39.89
CA SER A 316 -11.71 16.41 -39.75
C SER A 316 -12.34 15.13 -39.18
N ALA A 317 -13.38 15.28 -38.36
CA ALA A 317 -13.97 14.14 -37.69
C ALA A 317 -14.96 13.36 -38.58
N ALA A 318 -14.86 12.03 -38.56
CA ALA A 318 -15.92 11.15 -39.04
C ALA A 318 -17.10 11.23 -38.08
N THR A 319 -18.33 11.31 -38.57
CA THR A 319 -19.54 11.42 -37.73
C THR A 319 -20.46 10.24 -37.96
N GLY A 320 -20.97 9.63 -36.89
CA GLY A 320 -21.95 8.54 -36.92
C GLY A 320 -23.02 8.71 -35.85
N SER A 321 -24.27 8.41 -36.17
CA SER A 321 -25.38 8.42 -35.21
C SER A 321 -25.83 6.98 -34.95
N PHE A 322 -25.73 6.53 -33.70
CA PHE A 322 -26.10 5.18 -33.30
C PHE A 322 -27.08 5.23 -32.13
N THR A 323 -28.07 4.34 -32.14
CA THR A 323 -29.08 4.26 -31.08
C THR A 323 -28.75 3.10 -30.16
N THR A 324 -28.69 3.35 -28.85
CA THR A 324 -28.58 2.30 -27.84
C THR A 324 -29.80 1.39 -27.87
N GLN A 325 -29.62 0.13 -27.51
CA GLN A 325 -30.72 -0.83 -27.47
C GLN A 325 -31.72 -0.45 -26.36
N ALA A 326 -32.91 -1.07 -26.38
CA ALA A 326 -33.84 -0.95 -25.27
C ALA A 326 -33.27 -1.61 -24.01
N ASN A 327 -33.46 -0.98 -22.85
CA ASN A 327 -33.04 -1.54 -21.57
C ASN A 327 -33.82 -2.84 -21.30
N PRO A 328 -33.15 -4.00 -21.21
CA PRO A 328 -33.80 -5.27 -20.90
C PRO A 328 -34.28 -5.35 -19.44
N CYS A 329 -33.75 -4.51 -18.55
CA CYS A 329 -34.03 -4.49 -17.12
C CYS A 329 -35.08 -3.42 -16.80
N THR A 330 -36.34 -3.80 -16.82
CA THR A 330 -37.47 -2.87 -16.58
C THR A 330 -38.01 -2.94 -15.15
N THR A 331 -37.60 -3.94 -14.37
CA THR A 331 -38.02 -4.15 -12.98
C THR A 331 -36.81 -4.48 -12.14
N ALA A 332 -36.63 -3.79 -11.01
CA ALA A 332 -35.54 -4.06 -10.07
C ALA A 332 -35.60 -5.51 -9.56
N PRO A 333 -34.48 -6.07 -9.06
CA PRO A 333 -34.42 -7.44 -8.57
C PRO A 333 -35.49 -7.67 -7.49
N THR A 334 -36.26 -8.75 -7.59
CA THR A 334 -37.43 -8.98 -6.72
C THR A 334 -37.11 -9.77 -5.44
N SER A 335 -35.91 -10.35 -5.35
CA SER A 335 -35.48 -11.17 -4.21
C SER A 335 -34.23 -10.58 -3.56
N ALA A 336 -34.20 -10.62 -2.23
CA ALA A 336 -33.01 -10.22 -1.49
C ALA A 336 -31.91 -11.28 -1.62
N PRO A 337 -30.62 -10.90 -1.55
CA PRO A 337 -29.52 -11.86 -1.51
C PRO A 337 -29.70 -12.85 -0.34
N ALA A 338 -29.73 -14.15 -0.62
CA ALA A 338 -29.91 -15.17 0.41
C ALA A 338 -28.58 -15.48 1.13
N ASN A 339 -28.66 -16.12 2.30
CA ASN A 339 -27.50 -16.61 3.06
C ASN A 339 -26.43 -15.53 3.35
N LEU A 340 -26.87 -14.30 3.61
CA LEU A 340 -25.96 -13.22 4.01
C LEU A 340 -25.32 -13.57 5.36
N THR A 341 -24.01 -13.71 5.37
CA THR A 341 -23.20 -13.95 6.56
C THR A 341 -22.10 -12.89 6.69
N ALA A 342 -21.68 -12.65 7.93
CA ALA A 342 -20.47 -11.92 8.26
C ALA A 342 -19.47 -12.92 8.86
N GLY A 343 -18.22 -12.86 8.42
CA GLY A 343 -17.12 -13.69 8.90
C GLY A 343 -15.82 -12.90 8.93
N ASN A 344 -14.79 -13.49 9.54
CA ASN A 344 -13.44 -12.91 9.63
C ASN A 344 -13.45 -11.46 10.13
N THR A 345 -14.30 -11.19 11.12
CA THR A 345 -14.48 -9.85 11.69
C THR A 345 -13.28 -9.49 12.56
N SER A 346 -12.66 -8.36 12.26
CA SER A 346 -11.58 -7.75 13.02
C SER A 346 -12.06 -6.50 13.77
N GLY A 347 -11.12 -5.74 14.36
CA GLY A 347 -11.43 -4.44 14.95
C GLY A 347 -11.74 -3.36 13.92
N SER A 348 -11.32 -3.56 12.66
CA SER A 348 -11.40 -2.55 11.59
C SER A 348 -12.15 -3.03 10.34
N SER A 349 -12.53 -4.30 10.26
CA SER A 349 -13.14 -4.87 9.06
C SER A 349 -14.01 -6.10 9.32
N THR A 350 -14.82 -6.47 8.33
CA THR A 350 -15.52 -7.76 8.28
C THR A 350 -15.69 -8.21 6.83
N VAL A 351 -15.64 -9.52 6.60
CA VAL A 351 -16.00 -10.11 5.30
C VAL A 351 -17.49 -10.42 5.29
N LEU A 352 -18.21 -9.94 4.29
CA LEU A 352 -19.59 -10.28 4.02
C LEU A 352 -19.67 -11.25 2.85
N SER A 353 -20.53 -12.27 2.93
CA SER A 353 -20.76 -13.20 1.82
C SER A 353 -22.24 -13.57 1.72
N TRP A 354 -22.73 -13.80 0.50
CA TRP A 354 -24.14 -14.10 0.21
C TRP A 354 -24.28 -14.98 -1.04
N SER A 355 -25.50 -15.42 -1.33
CA SER A 355 -25.83 -16.16 -2.55
C SER A 355 -26.22 -15.23 -3.69
N ALA A 356 -25.83 -15.59 -4.92
CA ALA A 356 -26.15 -14.82 -6.11
C ALA A 356 -27.67 -14.68 -6.30
N VAL A 357 -28.14 -13.47 -6.63
CA VAL A 357 -29.51 -13.23 -7.07
C VAL A 357 -29.62 -13.52 -8.57
N THR A 358 -30.64 -14.27 -8.98
CA THR A 358 -30.87 -14.59 -10.39
C THR A 358 -31.22 -13.34 -11.18
N ALA A 359 -30.40 -13.00 -12.17
CA ALA A 359 -30.65 -11.88 -13.07
C ALA A 359 -31.83 -12.18 -14.02
N PRO A 360 -32.71 -11.21 -14.31
CA PRO A 360 -33.61 -11.29 -15.45
C PRO A 360 -32.82 -11.49 -16.76
N THR A 361 -33.43 -12.12 -17.77
CA THR A 361 -32.77 -12.36 -19.06
C THR A 361 -32.29 -11.05 -19.70
N GLY A 362 -30.99 -10.94 -19.94
CA GLY A 362 -30.36 -9.73 -20.50
C GLY A 362 -29.90 -8.70 -19.47
N CYS A 363 -30.07 -8.98 -18.17
CA CYS A 363 -29.64 -8.13 -17.08
C CYS A 363 -28.37 -8.63 -16.40
N THR A 364 -27.65 -7.69 -15.79
CA THR A 364 -26.52 -7.96 -14.90
C THR A 364 -26.87 -7.49 -13.49
N ILE A 365 -26.53 -8.29 -12.49
CA ILE A 365 -26.74 -7.97 -11.08
C ILE A 365 -25.42 -7.46 -10.48
N GLY A 366 -25.46 -6.31 -9.83
CA GLY A 366 -24.51 -5.90 -8.81
C GLY A 366 -25.14 -5.96 -7.42
N TYR A 367 -24.36 -5.62 -6.41
CA TYR A 367 -24.80 -5.56 -5.02
C TYR A 367 -24.39 -4.24 -4.39
N THR A 368 -25.27 -3.66 -3.59
CA THR A 368 -25.00 -2.47 -2.79
C THR A 368 -24.97 -2.86 -1.32
N ILE A 369 -23.89 -2.50 -0.63
CA ILE A 369 -23.65 -2.79 0.77
C ILE A 369 -23.74 -1.49 1.56
N THR A 370 -24.56 -1.49 2.60
CA THR A 370 -24.78 -0.33 3.48
C THR A 370 -24.70 -0.74 4.95
N GLY A 371 -24.59 0.23 5.85
CA GLY A 371 -24.49 0.00 7.31
C GLY A 371 -23.08 0.13 7.87
N GLY A 372 -22.07 0.30 7.02
CA GLY A 372 -20.70 0.65 7.38
C GLY A 372 -20.40 2.17 7.31
N PRO A 373 -19.11 2.55 7.41
CA PRO A 373 -18.66 3.94 7.29
C PRO A 373 -18.96 4.54 5.91
N ALA A 374 -18.96 3.69 4.87
CA ALA A 374 -19.29 4.04 3.50
C ALA A 374 -20.33 3.06 2.92
N THR A 375 -20.95 3.49 1.81
CA THR A 375 -21.74 2.59 0.95
C THR A 375 -20.83 2.02 -0.11
N GLU A 376 -20.80 0.69 -0.22
CA GLU A 376 -19.94 -0.03 -1.16
C GLU A 376 -20.80 -0.67 -2.26
N SER A 377 -20.18 -0.98 -3.40
CA SER A 377 -20.85 -1.68 -4.50
C SER A 377 -19.91 -2.68 -5.16
N THR A 378 -20.40 -3.90 -5.38
CA THR A 378 -19.62 -5.01 -5.93
C THR A 378 -20.46 -5.84 -6.89
N SER A 379 -19.83 -6.45 -7.89
CA SER A 379 -20.47 -7.47 -8.74
C SER A 379 -20.31 -8.88 -8.18
N SER A 380 -19.47 -9.07 -7.17
CA SER A 380 -19.20 -10.35 -6.52
C SER A 380 -20.23 -10.66 -5.45
N THR A 381 -20.32 -11.93 -5.05
CA THR A 381 -21.22 -12.37 -3.96
C THR A 381 -20.56 -12.35 -2.58
N SER A 382 -19.48 -11.59 -2.45
CA SER A 382 -18.76 -11.33 -1.21
C SER A 382 -18.02 -10.00 -1.32
N ASP A 383 -17.79 -9.35 -0.19
CA ASP A 383 -16.97 -8.15 -0.10
C ASP A 383 -16.37 -7.97 1.30
N VAL A 384 -15.34 -7.14 1.43
CA VAL A 384 -14.71 -6.81 2.71
C VAL A 384 -15.05 -5.37 3.07
N VAL A 385 -15.88 -5.19 4.09
CA VAL A 385 -16.17 -3.85 4.61
C VAL A 385 -15.07 -3.44 5.57
N THR A 386 -14.46 -2.29 5.34
CA THR A 386 -13.30 -1.79 6.10
C THR A 386 -13.60 -0.45 6.79
N GLY A 387 -12.62 0.08 7.54
CA GLY A 387 -12.76 1.35 8.26
C GLY A 387 -13.73 1.28 9.46
N LEU A 388 -14.04 0.07 9.93
CA LEU A 388 -14.90 -0.13 11.08
C LEU A 388 -14.19 0.33 12.36
N SER A 389 -14.98 0.73 13.35
CA SER A 389 -14.48 1.05 14.68
C SER A 389 -14.39 -0.22 15.51
N PRO A 390 -13.34 -0.42 16.33
CA PRO A 390 -13.22 -1.57 17.21
C PRO A 390 -14.37 -1.67 18.23
N SER A 391 -14.66 -2.89 18.68
CA SER A 391 -15.68 -3.18 19.71
C SER A 391 -17.06 -2.56 19.43
N THR A 392 -17.39 -2.36 18.15
CA THR A 392 -18.56 -1.62 17.70
C THR A 392 -19.50 -2.57 16.94
N SER A 393 -20.78 -2.53 17.30
CA SER A 393 -21.81 -3.30 16.59
C SER A 393 -22.26 -2.57 15.33
N TYR A 394 -22.20 -3.26 14.20
CA TYR A 394 -22.70 -2.83 12.91
C TYR A 394 -23.86 -3.73 12.46
N THR A 395 -24.79 -3.19 11.69
CA THR A 395 -25.80 -3.97 10.96
C THR A 395 -25.66 -3.66 9.49
N PHE A 396 -25.09 -4.61 8.76
CA PHE A 396 -24.90 -4.48 7.32
C PHE A 396 -26.17 -4.87 6.59
N SER A 397 -26.44 -4.18 5.48
CA SER A 397 -27.52 -4.51 4.56
C SER A 397 -26.99 -4.65 3.14
N VAL A 398 -27.27 -5.79 2.51
CA VAL A 398 -26.86 -6.09 1.14
C VAL A 398 -28.11 -6.24 0.27
N ALA A 399 -28.18 -5.47 -0.81
CA ALA A 399 -29.26 -5.51 -1.79
C ALA A 399 -28.71 -5.76 -3.18
N ALA A 400 -29.40 -6.59 -3.97
CA ALA A 400 -29.09 -6.73 -5.39
C ALA A 400 -29.58 -5.50 -6.16
N THR A 401 -28.77 -5.01 -7.08
CA THR A 401 -29.03 -3.82 -7.89
C THR A 401 -28.84 -4.19 -9.36
N ASP A 402 -29.75 -3.73 -10.22
CA ASP A 402 -29.59 -3.72 -11.67
C ASP A 402 -29.87 -2.32 -12.22
N HIS A 403 -29.98 -2.17 -13.54
CA HIS A 403 -30.29 -0.88 -14.15
C HIS A 403 -31.70 -0.35 -13.81
N ALA A 404 -32.66 -1.22 -13.49
CA ALA A 404 -33.99 -0.79 -13.05
C ALA A 404 -33.99 -0.27 -11.61
N GLY A 405 -32.98 -0.64 -10.81
CA GLY A 405 -32.72 -0.11 -9.48
C GLY A 405 -32.35 -1.18 -8.46
N THR A 406 -32.44 -0.82 -7.19
CA THR A 406 -32.09 -1.68 -6.07
C THR A 406 -33.31 -2.46 -5.57
N GLY A 407 -33.15 -3.78 -5.44
CA GLY A 407 -34.14 -4.70 -4.91
C GLY A 407 -34.23 -4.70 -3.38
N PRO A 408 -34.99 -5.65 -2.79
CA PRO A 408 -35.03 -5.81 -1.34
C PRO A 408 -33.67 -6.27 -0.79
N ALA A 409 -33.37 -5.88 0.45
CA ALA A 409 -32.09 -6.15 1.09
C ALA A 409 -32.18 -7.25 2.16
N SER A 410 -31.09 -7.99 2.33
CA SER A 410 -30.85 -8.83 3.51
C SER A 410 -30.00 -8.07 4.51
N THR A 411 -30.07 -8.42 5.80
CA THR A 411 -29.26 -7.79 6.85
C THR A 411 -28.51 -8.80 7.69
N VAL A 412 -27.29 -8.45 8.13
CA VAL A 412 -26.52 -9.22 9.11
C VAL A 412 -25.93 -8.26 10.15
N ALA A 413 -26.06 -8.62 11.43
CA ALA A 413 -25.44 -7.87 12.51
C ALA A 413 -24.10 -8.50 12.87
N VAL A 414 -23.10 -7.68 13.12
CA VAL A 414 -21.76 -8.10 13.52
C VAL A 414 -21.20 -7.12 14.54
N THR A 415 -20.37 -7.60 15.46
CA THR A 415 -19.63 -6.72 16.38
C THR A 415 -18.16 -6.91 16.09
N THR A 416 -17.47 -5.82 15.76
CA THR A 416 -16.03 -5.84 15.55
C THR A 416 -15.30 -6.28 16.80
N THR A 417 -14.16 -6.92 16.63
CA THR A 417 -13.32 -7.31 17.76
C THR A 417 -12.65 -6.07 18.36
N ASN A 418 -11.96 -6.23 19.48
CA ASN A 418 -11.12 -5.15 20.01
C ASN A 418 -9.97 -4.87 19.02
N ALA A 419 -9.46 -3.64 19.02
CA ALA A 419 -8.20 -3.37 18.36
C ALA A 419 -7.12 -4.27 19.00
N PRO A 420 -6.17 -4.81 18.22
CA PRO A 420 -5.00 -5.46 18.81
C PRO A 420 -4.33 -4.46 19.77
N ALA A 421 -4.08 -4.90 21.01
CA ALA A 421 -3.46 -4.06 22.03
C ALA A 421 -2.01 -3.69 21.67
N SER A 422 -1.38 -4.51 20.82
CA SER A 422 -0.10 -4.35 20.16
C SER A 422 -0.04 -5.30 18.98
N TYR A 423 0.66 -4.95 17.91
CA TYR A 423 0.97 -5.89 16.83
C TYR A 423 2.23 -6.69 17.17
N PHE A 424 2.31 -7.90 16.63
CA PHE A 424 3.56 -8.66 16.61
C PHE A 424 4.50 -8.07 15.55
N VAL A 425 5.73 -7.76 15.94
CA VAL A 425 6.80 -7.36 15.03
C VAL A 425 8.03 -8.21 15.34
N GLY A 426 8.13 -9.32 14.63
CA GLY A 426 9.19 -10.31 14.79
C GLY A 426 10.35 -10.12 13.81
N GLY A 427 11.54 -10.62 14.17
CA GLY A 427 12.64 -10.73 13.22
C GLY A 427 13.51 -11.94 13.50
N TRP A 428 13.80 -12.72 12.46
CA TRP A 428 14.70 -13.86 12.57
C TRP A 428 16.16 -13.42 12.65
N PHE A 429 16.87 -13.94 13.64
CA PHE A 429 18.32 -13.81 13.80
C PHE A 429 18.97 -15.18 13.56
N GLU A 430 19.73 -15.29 12.48
CA GLU A 430 20.41 -16.53 12.11
C GLU A 430 21.70 -16.75 12.93
N GLU A 431 21.82 -17.91 13.55
CA GLU A 431 22.96 -18.39 14.36
C GLU A 431 24.28 -18.23 13.61
N TRP A 432 24.30 -18.65 12.33
CA TRP A 432 25.49 -18.63 11.48
C TRP A 432 25.85 -17.24 10.95
N GLY A 433 25.00 -16.23 11.14
CA GLY A 433 25.25 -14.86 10.70
C GLY A 433 26.56 -14.28 11.26
N THR A 434 26.98 -14.75 12.44
CA THR A 434 28.22 -14.30 13.11
C THR A 434 29.52 -14.78 12.43
N TYR A 435 29.44 -15.66 11.42
CA TYR A 435 30.60 -16.15 10.68
C TYR A 435 30.95 -15.23 9.51
N TYR A 436 30.64 -15.67 8.29
CA TYR A 436 31.03 -14.97 7.08
C TYR A 436 30.31 -13.63 6.92
N ALA A 437 29.00 -13.62 7.18
CA ALA A 437 28.20 -12.40 7.11
C ALA A 437 28.63 -11.36 8.15
N ASN A 438 29.32 -11.79 9.21
CA ASN A 438 29.73 -10.96 10.35
C ASN A 438 28.58 -10.10 10.90
N SER A 439 27.37 -10.66 10.89
CA SER A 439 26.18 -10.07 11.52
C SER A 439 26.09 -10.58 12.95
N ASN A 440 26.01 -9.65 13.90
CA ASN A 440 26.09 -9.93 15.33
C ASN A 440 24.90 -9.34 16.06
N VAL A 441 24.50 -9.97 17.17
CA VAL A 441 23.39 -9.48 18.01
C VAL A 441 23.59 -8.02 18.47
N ALA A 442 24.84 -7.59 18.67
CA ALA A 442 25.18 -6.20 19.02
C ALA A 442 24.81 -5.18 17.92
N ASP A 443 24.67 -5.63 16.67
CA ASP A 443 24.29 -4.77 15.56
C ASP A 443 22.83 -4.32 15.70
N LEU A 444 21.94 -5.16 16.24
CA LEU A 444 20.54 -4.79 16.53
C LEU A 444 20.43 -3.62 17.51
N GLN A 445 21.33 -3.56 18.50
CA GLN A 445 21.42 -2.45 19.44
C GLN A 445 22.01 -1.20 18.79
N THR A 446 23.04 -1.37 17.96
CA THR A 446 23.79 -0.27 17.37
C THR A 446 22.99 0.43 16.27
N SER A 447 22.29 -0.33 15.44
CA SER A 447 21.36 0.19 14.42
C SER A 447 20.07 0.72 15.03
N GLY A 448 19.73 0.30 16.26
CA GLY A 448 18.48 0.64 16.93
C GLY A 448 17.27 -0.16 16.45
N VAL A 449 17.48 -1.17 15.60
CA VAL A 449 16.43 -2.10 15.11
C VAL A 449 15.72 -2.81 16.26
N VAL A 450 16.44 -3.14 17.34
CA VAL A 450 15.83 -3.80 18.50
C VAL A 450 14.66 -3.02 19.12
N ASN A 451 14.64 -1.67 18.98
CA ASN A 451 13.53 -0.85 19.47
C ASN A 451 12.26 -0.96 18.61
N SER A 452 12.37 -1.59 17.44
CA SER A 452 11.29 -1.82 16.49
C SER A 452 10.69 -3.22 16.62
N LEU A 453 11.30 -4.11 17.40
CA LEU A 453 10.90 -5.51 17.52
C LEU A 453 10.15 -5.75 18.84
N THR A 454 9.06 -6.52 18.76
CA THR A 454 8.48 -7.16 19.94
C THR A 454 9.20 -8.47 20.25
N ASP A 455 9.65 -9.16 19.20
CA ASP A 455 10.19 -10.50 19.26
C ASP A 455 11.46 -10.63 18.39
N VAL A 456 12.50 -11.24 18.96
CA VAL A 456 13.64 -11.77 18.21
C VAL A 456 13.50 -13.29 18.19
N ILE A 457 13.51 -13.88 17.00
CA ILE A 457 13.40 -15.33 16.81
C ILE A 457 14.78 -15.86 16.42
N TYR A 458 15.38 -16.66 17.30
CA TYR A 458 16.73 -17.17 17.09
C TYR A 458 16.69 -18.49 16.31
N ALA A 459 17.26 -18.48 15.11
CA ALA A 459 17.40 -19.63 14.23
C ALA A 459 18.80 -20.26 14.40
N PHE A 460 18.98 -21.55 14.62
CA PHE A 460 17.97 -22.55 14.92
C PHE A 460 18.49 -23.49 16.01
N ALA A 461 17.57 -23.99 16.84
CA ALA A 461 17.74 -25.29 17.48
C ALA A 461 17.25 -26.39 16.53
N LYS A 462 17.54 -27.65 16.86
CA LYS A 462 17.14 -28.79 16.02
C LYS A 462 16.59 -29.97 16.83
N PRO A 463 15.69 -30.78 16.24
CA PRO A 463 15.42 -32.10 16.75
C PRO A 463 16.65 -33.00 16.55
N ALA A 464 16.91 -33.88 17.52
CA ALA A 464 18.02 -34.81 17.50
C ALA A 464 17.61 -36.19 18.03
N SER A 465 18.09 -37.26 17.40
CA SER A 465 17.85 -38.63 17.87
C SER A 465 18.51 -38.86 19.23
N ASN A 466 17.79 -39.51 20.14
CA ASN A 466 18.27 -39.99 21.43
C ASN A 466 17.74 -41.42 21.66
N GLY A 467 18.42 -42.40 21.08
CA GLY A 467 17.94 -43.78 21.05
C GLY A 467 16.69 -43.92 20.18
N THR A 468 15.60 -44.41 20.76
CA THR A 468 14.29 -44.49 20.07
C THR A 468 13.47 -43.21 20.17
N ASN A 469 13.92 -42.22 20.94
CA ASN A 469 13.23 -40.95 21.15
C ASN A 469 13.92 -39.83 20.37
N VAL A 470 13.27 -38.66 20.34
CA VAL A 470 13.82 -37.41 19.81
C VAL A 470 13.84 -36.38 20.92
N VAL A 471 14.89 -35.57 20.97
CA VAL A 471 15.11 -34.49 21.94
C VAL A 471 15.53 -33.20 21.22
N CYS A 472 15.41 -32.06 21.88
CA CYS A 472 16.00 -30.81 21.41
C CYS A 472 17.53 -30.82 21.54
N SER A 473 18.19 -30.14 20.61
CA SER A 473 19.64 -29.92 20.60
C SER A 473 19.97 -28.55 20.02
N LEU A 474 21.13 -28.00 20.42
CA LEU A 474 21.77 -26.87 19.74
C LEU A 474 22.16 -27.26 18.30
N ALA A 475 22.08 -26.33 17.36
CA ALA A 475 22.58 -26.54 16.00
C ALA A 475 24.10 -26.36 15.96
N ASP A 476 24.61 -25.24 16.48
CA ASP A 476 26.04 -24.93 16.61
C ASP A 476 26.41 -24.33 17.98
N SER A 477 26.85 -25.20 18.88
CA SER A 477 27.32 -24.81 20.21
C SER A 477 28.44 -23.76 20.21
N TYR A 478 29.23 -23.64 19.14
CA TYR A 478 30.31 -22.66 19.08
C TYR A 478 29.73 -21.26 18.90
N ALA A 479 28.87 -21.06 17.91
CA ALA A 479 28.17 -19.78 17.70
C ALA A 479 27.26 -19.41 18.89
N ASP A 480 26.55 -20.40 19.43
CA ASP A 480 25.58 -20.18 20.50
C ASP A 480 26.19 -19.62 21.78
N TYR A 481 27.24 -20.25 22.33
CA TYR A 481 27.73 -19.87 23.66
C TYR A 481 29.25 -19.83 23.85
N GLN A 482 30.05 -20.19 22.83
CA GLN A 482 31.51 -20.30 23.01
C GLN A 482 32.29 -19.19 22.30
N LYS A 483 31.85 -18.80 21.10
CA LYS A 483 32.50 -17.80 20.25
C LYS A 483 32.49 -16.44 20.93
N ALA A 484 33.63 -15.76 20.97
CA ALA A 484 33.65 -14.36 21.35
C ALA A 484 33.03 -13.53 20.21
N VAL A 485 31.89 -12.90 20.50
CA VAL A 485 31.19 -11.99 19.59
C VAL A 485 31.25 -10.56 20.14
N PRO A 486 31.04 -9.53 19.29
CA PRO A 486 30.92 -8.14 19.74
C PRO A 486 29.92 -8.01 20.89
N GLN A 487 30.29 -7.22 21.91
CA GLN A 487 29.45 -6.98 23.08
C GLN A 487 28.37 -5.96 22.74
N VAL A 488 27.15 -6.17 23.27
CA VAL A 488 26.06 -5.21 23.13
C VAL A 488 26.39 -3.91 23.87
N PRO A 489 26.44 -2.75 23.19
CA PRO A 489 26.75 -1.47 23.82
C PRO A 489 25.76 -1.12 24.94
N GLY A 490 26.27 -0.73 26.10
CA GLY A 490 25.46 -0.30 27.25
C GLY A 490 25.06 -1.42 28.22
N ALA A 491 25.24 -2.69 27.85
CA ALA A 491 24.95 -3.83 28.71
C ALA A 491 26.16 -4.25 29.54
N THR A 492 25.93 -5.11 30.55
CA THR A 492 27.02 -5.80 31.25
C THR A 492 27.66 -6.80 30.30
N ALA A 493 29.01 -6.84 30.22
CA ALA A 493 29.72 -7.73 29.32
C ALA A 493 29.38 -9.21 29.57
N ALA A 494 29.07 -9.96 28.51
CA ALA A 494 28.96 -11.41 28.55
C ALA A 494 30.33 -12.04 28.83
N ALA A 495 30.34 -13.14 29.59
CA ALA A 495 31.55 -13.79 30.04
C ALA A 495 31.39 -15.31 30.05
N SER A 496 32.51 -16.02 29.92
CA SER A 496 32.56 -17.49 30.03
C SER A 496 31.91 -17.96 31.35
N PRO A 497 31.09 -19.04 31.32
CA PRO A 497 30.92 -19.99 30.22
C PRO A 497 29.82 -19.64 29.20
N LEU A 498 29.17 -18.47 29.30
CA LEU A 498 28.12 -18.04 28.37
C LEU A 498 28.56 -16.83 27.54
N LEU A 499 29.25 -17.12 26.43
CA LEU A 499 29.62 -16.16 25.37
C LEU A 499 28.62 -16.31 24.19
N GLY A 500 29.10 -16.15 22.96
CA GLY A 500 28.33 -16.39 21.75
C GLY A 500 27.10 -15.50 21.60
N ASN A 501 26.22 -15.91 20.70
CA ASN A 501 24.95 -15.25 20.46
C ASN A 501 24.08 -15.25 21.73
N PHE A 502 24.05 -16.33 22.52
CA PHE A 502 23.25 -16.41 23.74
C PHE A 502 23.69 -15.40 24.80
N GLY A 503 25.00 -15.23 25.00
CA GLY A 503 25.55 -14.20 25.87
C GLY A 503 25.12 -12.80 25.41
N ALA A 504 25.20 -12.51 24.11
CA ALA A 504 24.80 -11.23 23.55
C ALA A 504 23.26 -11.00 23.59
N LEU A 505 22.45 -12.04 23.41
CA LEU A 505 20.99 -11.94 23.55
C LEU A 505 20.58 -11.68 25.00
N MET A 506 21.27 -12.27 25.99
CA MET A 506 21.09 -11.91 27.40
C MET A 506 21.42 -10.44 27.67
N GLN A 507 22.44 -9.90 26.99
CA GLN A 507 22.75 -8.47 27.06
C GLN A 507 21.64 -7.61 26.46
N LEU A 508 21.03 -8.01 25.34
CA LEU A 508 19.85 -7.31 24.80
C LEU A 508 18.69 -7.33 25.79
N LYS A 509 18.35 -8.48 26.40
CA LYS A 509 17.27 -8.55 27.41
C LYS A 509 17.54 -7.69 28.65
N GLN A 510 18.81 -7.48 29.02
CA GLN A 510 19.15 -6.57 30.10
C GLN A 510 18.72 -5.13 29.78
N LEU A 511 18.86 -4.71 28.52
CA LEU A 511 18.51 -3.35 28.06
C LEU A 511 17.05 -3.22 27.65
N HIS A 512 16.45 -4.31 27.15
CA HIS A 512 15.10 -4.38 26.59
C HIS A 512 14.28 -5.45 27.32
N PRO A 513 13.86 -5.21 28.57
CA PRO A 513 13.21 -6.24 29.40
C PRO A 513 11.84 -6.70 28.88
N ASN A 514 11.24 -5.96 27.94
CA ASN A 514 9.98 -6.31 27.29
C ASN A 514 10.17 -7.13 26.00
N LEU A 515 11.39 -7.14 25.43
CA LEU A 515 11.70 -7.90 24.23
C LEU A 515 11.56 -9.40 24.52
N LYS A 516 10.80 -10.09 23.67
CA LYS A 516 10.69 -11.54 23.69
C LYS A 516 11.79 -12.14 22.83
N ILE A 517 12.43 -13.19 23.34
CA ILE A 517 13.37 -13.97 22.55
C ILE A 517 12.85 -15.39 22.46
N LEU A 518 12.55 -15.84 21.25
CA LEU A 518 12.08 -17.20 20.99
C LEU A 518 13.23 -18.01 20.40
N ILE A 519 13.30 -19.29 20.76
CA ILE A 519 14.17 -20.25 20.05
C ILE A 519 13.32 -20.92 18.97
N SER A 520 13.73 -20.81 17.71
CA SER A 520 13.11 -21.55 16.62
C SER A 520 13.74 -22.93 16.50
N ILE A 521 12.91 -23.97 16.43
CA ILE A 521 13.35 -25.36 16.31
C ILE A 521 12.97 -25.84 14.91
N GLY A 522 13.97 -26.14 14.08
CA GLY A 522 13.78 -26.70 12.74
C GLY A 522 14.43 -25.86 11.64
N GLY A 523 13.61 -25.33 10.73
CA GLY A 523 14.00 -24.62 9.51
C GLY A 523 14.33 -25.53 8.34
N TRP A 524 14.46 -24.92 7.16
CA TRP A 524 14.83 -25.58 5.90
C TRP A 524 16.14 -26.38 6.02
N ASN A 525 16.04 -27.71 6.13
CA ASN A 525 17.18 -28.63 6.23
C ASN A 525 16.83 -30.00 5.60
N PRO A 526 17.80 -30.91 5.32
CA PRO A 526 17.56 -32.12 4.54
C PRO A 526 16.57 -33.05 5.25
N PRO A 527 16.00 -34.05 4.53
CA PRO A 527 14.89 -34.91 4.96
C PRO A 527 14.96 -35.48 6.39
N THR A 528 16.14 -35.51 6.99
CA THR A 528 16.38 -35.86 8.38
C THR A 528 15.59 -35.06 9.41
N TYR A 529 15.36 -33.74 9.22
CA TYR A 529 14.62 -32.96 10.24
C TYR A 529 13.14 -33.33 10.24
N ASN A 530 12.53 -33.42 9.05
CA ASN A 530 11.15 -33.89 8.91
C ASN A 530 10.98 -35.29 9.49
N GLN A 531 11.87 -36.24 9.19
CA GLN A 531 11.83 -37.58 9.79
C GLN A 531 11.94 -37.58 11.33
N LEU A 532 12.71 -36.65 11.89
CA LEU A 532 12.84 -36.51 13.34
C LEU A 532 11.59 -35.84 13.95
N PHE A 533 10.98 -34.88 13.26
CA PHE A 533 9.68 -34.34 13.65
C PHE A 533 8.56 -35.37 13.56
N ASP A 534 8.53 -36.21 12.52
CA ASP A 534 7.61 -37.35 12.40
C ASP A 534 7.76 -38.26 13.63
N THR A 535 8.99 -38.61 13.98
CA THR A 535 9.29 -39.49 15.12
C THR A 535 8.89 -38.82 16.44
N ALA A 536 9.24 -37.54 16.63
CA ALA A 536 8.92 -36.76 17.82
C ALA A 536 7.39 -36.63 18.02
N SER A 537 6.65 -36.43 16.94
CA SER A 537 5.21 -36.15 16.98
C SER A 537 4.32 -37.42 17.04
N SER A 538 4.84 -38.56 16.58
CA SER A 538 4.11 -39.83 16.34
C SER A 538 3.33 -40.43 17.53
N THR A 539 3.78 -40.23 18.78
CA THR A 539 3.11 -40.78 19.97
C THR A 539 3.13 -39.79 21.12
N ALA A 540 2.18 -39.90 22.06
CA ALA A 540 2.15 -39.03 23.24
C ALA A 540 3.45 -39.08 24.06
N ALA A 541 4.05 -40.26 24.20
CA ALA A 541 5.33 -40.42 24.92
C ALA A 541 6.49 -39.74 24.18
N ASN A 542 6.54 -39.81 22.85
CA ASN A 542 7.58 -39.14 22.07
C ASN A 542 7.42 -37.63 22.12
N ARG A 543 6.17 -37.13 22.02
CA ARG A 543 5.88 -35.69 22.13
C ARG A 543 6.34 -35.14 23.47
N GLN A 544 5.93 -35.80 24.56
CA GLN A 544 6.34 -35.41 25.91
C GLN A 544 7.88 -35.45 26.06
N ALA A 545 8.54 -36.51 25.58
CA ALA A 545 10.00 -36.61 25.67
C ALA A 545 10.71 -35.47 24.91
N PHE A 546 10.21 -35.13 23.72
CA PHE A 546 10.75 -34.05 22.91
C PHE A 546 10.50 -32.69 23.57
N VAL A 547 9.24 -32.35 23.86
CA VAL A 547 8.84 -31.06 24.45
C VAL A 547 9.51 -30.81 25.80
N SER A 548 9.49 -31.78 26.71
CA SER A 548 10.14 -31.67 28.02
C SER A 548 11.65 -31.43 27.88
N SER A 549 12.31 -32.03 26.88
CA SER A 549 13.75 -31.80 26.63
C SER A 549 14.03 -30.37 26.12
N CYS A 550 13.16 -29.84 25.26
CA CYS A 550 13.24 -28.47 24.76
C CYS A 550 13.04 -27.46 25.89
N ILE A 551 12.03 -27.65 26.74
CA ILE A 551 11.76 -26.80 27.92
C ILE A 551 12.94 -26.84 28.89
N ASN A 552 13.48 -28.02 29.18
CA ASN A 552 14.64 -28.15 30.06
C ASN A 552 15.85 -27.39 29.51
N MET A 553 16.15 -27.50 28.22
CA MET A 553 17.31 -26.85 27.62
C MET A 553 17.11 -25.33 27.52
N PHE A 554 16.04 -24.88 26.87
CA PHE A 554 15.93 -23.47 26.44
C PHE A 554 15.15 -22.59 27.40
N ILE A 555 14.10 -23.09 28.05
CA ILE A 555 13.30 -22.28 28.97
C ILE A 555 13.88 -22.29 30.39
N GLN A 556 14.21 -23.47 30.90
CA GLN A 556 14.90 -23.61 32.19
C GLN A 556 16.39 -23.20 32.08
N GLY A 557 16.93 -23.14 30.87
CA GLY A 557 18.25 -22.63 30.57
C GLY A 557 19.38 -23.62 30.83
N ASN A 558 19.11 -24.93 30.87
CA ASN A 558 20.13 -25.97 31.03
C ASN A 558 20.81 -26.27 29.68
N ILE A 559 21.56 -25.30 29.15
CA ILE A 559 22.12 -25.32 27.79
C ILE A 559 23.15 -26.44 27.60
N ALA A 560 24.14 -26.52 28.49
CA ALA A 560 25.14 -27.56 28.48
C ALA A 560 25.73 -27.75 29.89
N SER A 561 26.58 -28.77 30.08
CA SER A 561 27.25 -28.99 31.37
C SER A 561 28.05 -27.75 31.79
N GLY A 562 27.63 -27.11 32.87
CA GLY A 562 28.25 -25.88 33.39
C GLY A 562 27.88 -24.59 32.65
N VAL A 563 27.03 -24.65 31.61
CA VAL A 563 26.57 -23.47 30.85
C VAL A 563 25.07 -23.33 31.07
N ASN A 564 24.66 -22.23 31.71
CA ASN A 564 23.27 -21.95 32.00
C ASN A 564 22.86 -20.59 31.45
N ALA A 565 21.68 -20.51 30.85
CA ALA A 565 21.09 -19.28 30.32
C ALA A 565 19.63 -19.12 30.77
N PRO A 566 19.33 -19.14 32.08
CA PRO A 566 17.96 -19.01 32.55
C PRO A 566 17.39 -17.65 32.16
N ASN A 567 16.12 -17.62 31.76
CA ASN A 567 15.41 -16.43 31.29
C ASN A 567 15.90 -15.86 29.96
N LEU A 568 16.78 -16.55 29.23
CA LEU A 568 17.14 -16.14 27.87
C LEU A 568 15.91 -16.23 26.96
N PHE A 569 15.32 -17.42 26.83
CA PHE A 569 14.17 -17.63 25.95
C PHE A 569 12.83 -17.47 26.68
N ASP A 570 11.87 -16.86 25.99
CA ASP A 570 10.50 -16.58 26.44
C ASP A 570 9.47 -17.51 25.79
N GLY A 571 9.91 -18.48 24.99
CA GLY A 571 9.02 -19.35 24.25
C GLY A 571 9.71 -20.10 23.13
N PHE A 572 8.88 -20.69 22.27
CA PHE A 572 9.31 -21.49 21.13
C PHE A 572 8.64 -20.99 19.85
N ASP A 573 9.41 -21.05 18.78
CA ASP A 573 8.90 -21.16 17.42
C ASP A 573 9.14 -22.58 16.92
N ILE A 574 8.15 -23.18 16.26
CA ILE A 574 8.25 -24.51 15.67
C ILE A 574 8.25 -24.37 14.16
N ASP A 575 9.42 -24.56 13.59
CA ASP A 575 9.68 -24.38 12.17
C ASP A 575 9.84 -25.76 11.50
N TRP A 576 8.72 -26.50 11.44
CA TRP A 576 8.67 -27.77 10.73
C TRP A 576 8.24 -27.47 9.29
N GLU A 577 9.17 -27.62 8.34
CA GLU A 577 8.93 -27.37 6.92
C GLU A 577 8.81 -28.65 6.09
N PHE A 578 7.61 -29.17 5.78
CA PHE A 578 6.30 -28.90 6.34
C PHE A 578 5.61 -30.25 6.64
N PRO A 579 4.77 -30.34 7.69
CA PRO A 579 4.01 -31.56 7.98
C PRO A 579 3.12 -31.93 6.80
N ASN A 580 3.15 -33.18 6.35
CA ASN A 580 2.30 -33.64 5.25
C ASN A 580 0.94 -34.13 5.78
N ALA A 581 0.09 -34.60 4.87
CA ALA A 581 -1.27 -35.03 5.20
C ALA A 581 -1.34 -36.17 6.24
N ALA A 582 -0.29 -37.00 6.36
CA ALA A 582 -0.19 -38.03 7.37
C ALA A 582 0.15 -37.46 8.76
N GLU A 583 0.86 -36.33 8.83
CA GLU A 583 1.24 -35.68 10.08
C GLU A 583 0.31 -34.58 10.56
N THR A 584 -0.74 -34.19 9.82
CA THR A 584 -1.71 -33.16 10.24
C THR A 584 -2.16 -33.28 11.70
N ASN A 585 -2.57 -34.49 12.12
CA ASN A 585 -2.99 -34.75 13.50
C ASN A 585 -1.81 -34.75 14.49
N ASN A 586 -0.64 -35.21 14.05
CA ASN A 586 0.55 -35.30 14.89
C ASN A 586 1.14 -33.91 15.16
N PHE A 587 1.15 -33.03 14.16
CA PHE A 587 1.56 -31.63 14.31
C PHE A 587 0.65 -30.90 15.30
N THR A 588 -0.67 -31.03 15.14
CA THR A 588 -1.65 -30.47 16.10
C THR A 588 -1.39 -30.99 17.52
N ALA A 589 -1.22 -32.30 17.68
CA ALA A 589 -0.96 -32.90 18.99
C ALA A 589 0.39 -32.48 19.59
N LEU A 590 1.39 -32.16 18.76
CA LEU A 590 2.68 -31.62 19.20
C LEU A 590 2.53 -30.18 19.71
N MET A 591 1.76 -29.33 19.02
CA MET A 591 1.48 -27.97 19.48
C MET A 591 0.72 -27.97 20.80
N THR A 592 -0.28 -28.85 20.95
CA THR A 592 -0.99 -29.04 22.22
C THR A 592 -0.06 -29.49 23.35
N GLU A 593 0.92 -30.37 23.09
CA GLU A 593 1.89 -30.78 24.12
C GLU A 593 2.79 -29.62 24.57
N PHE A 594 3.36 -28.85 23.61
CA PHE A 594 4.11 -27.63 23.92
C PHE A 594 3.26 -26.66 24.77
N ARG A 595 2.03 -26.38 24.34
CA ARG A 595 1.15 -25.46 25.07
C ARG A 595 0.83 -25.95 26.48
N ASN A 596 0.58 -27.24 26.67
CA ASN A 596 0.29 -27.82 27.99
C ASN A 596 1.47 -27.68 28.96
N GLU A 597 2.69 -28.00 28.51
CA GLU A 597 3.88 -27.89 29.35
C GLU A 597 4.23 -26.42 29.65
N LEU A 598 4.11 -25.51 28.66
CA LEU A 598 4.30 -24.07 28.85
C LEU A 598 3.25 -23.45 29.79
N ASN A 599 2.00 -23.87 29.70
CA ASN A 599 0.94 -23.46 30.63
C ASN A 599 1.24 -23.93 32.06
N THR A 600 1.67 -25.19 32.21
CA THR A 600 2.10 -25.73 33.49
C THR A 600 3.25 -24.90 34.07
N LEU A 601 4.26 -24.59 33.26
CA LEU A 601 5.36 -23.75 33.68
C LEU A 601 4.89 -22.35 34.08
N SER A 602 3.98 -21.76 33.32
CA SER A 602 3.39 -20.45 33.61
C SER A 602 2.74 -20.40 34.99
N THR A 603 2.02 -21.46 35.39
CA THR A 603 1.43 -21.54 36.75
C THR A 603 2.47 -21.60 37.88
N THR A 604 3.65 -22.16 37.60
CA THR A 604 4.71 -22.36 38.61
C THR A 604 5.70 -21.20 38.68
N THR A 605 5.98 -20.52 37.56
CA THR A 605 6.95 -19.42 37.48
C THR A 605 6.28 -18.04 37.51
N GLY A 606 4.98 -17.96 37.23
CA GLY A 606 4.25 -16.71 37.08
C GLY A 606 4.60 -15.94 35.79
N LYS A 607 5.35 -16.57 34.87
CA LYS A 607 5.67 -16.01 33.56
C LYS A 607 4.67 -16.48 32.51
N THR A 608 4.52 -15.70 31.45
CA THR A 608 3.83 -16.16 30.23
C THR A 608 4.89 -16.56 29.22
N TYR A 609 4.69 -17.70 28.57
CA TYR A 609 5.56 -18.19 27.51
C TYR A 609 4.81 -18.25 26.18
N GLN A 610 5.51 -17.85 25.14
CA GLN A 610 4.97 -17.77 23.78
C GLN A 610 5.21 -19.07 23.02
N LEU A 611 4.26 -19.45 22.18
CA LEU A 611 4.39 -20.55 21.24
C LEU A 611 3.87 -20.08 19.89
N ILE A 612 4.74 -20.08 18.89
CA ILE A 612 4.41 -19.78 17.50
C ILE A 612 4.91 -20.93 16.61
N ALA A 613 4.52 -20.90 15.34
CA ALA A 613 5.04 -21.81 14.33
C ALA A 613 5.19 -21.06 13.00
N ASP A 614 6.23 -21.42 12.26
CA ASP A 614 6.41 -21.06 10.86
C ASP A 614 5.55 -21.99 9.98
N LEU A 615 4.78 -21.41 9.07
CA LEU A 615 3.73 -22.09 8.33
C LEU A 615 3.75 -21.70 6.85
N ALA A 616 3.51 -22.71 6.01
CA ALA A 616 3.64 -22.62 4.57
C ALA A 616 2.73 -21.55 3.92
N ALA A 617 3.31 -20.86 2.94
CA ALA A 617 2.62 -19.95 2.03
C ALA A 617 1.80 -20.66 0.93
N GLY A 618 2.23 -21.86 0.54
CA GLY A 618 1.69 -22.61 -0.59
C GLY A 618 1.03 -23.93 -0.19
N PRO A 619 0.31 -24.59 -1.12
CA PRO A 619 -0.26 -25.90 -0.86
C PRO A 619 0.84 -26.97 -0.84
N SER A 620 0.45 -28.15 -0.36
CA SER A 620 1.18 -29.39 -0.48
C SER A 620 1.52 -29.69 -1.93
N THR A 621 2.68 -30.34 -2.14
CA THR A 621 3.10 -30.86 -3.44
C THR A 621 3.25 -32.38 -3.37
N PRO A 622 2.13 -33.14 -3.44
CA PRO A 622 2.17 -34.59 -3.29
C PRO A 622 3.11 -35.26 -4.30
N GLY A 623 4.09 -36.00 -3.79
CA GLY A 623 5.07 -36.71 -4.62
C GLY A 623 6.28 -35.87 -5.07
N ALA A 624 6.50 -34.70 -4.46
CA ALA A 624 7.79 -34.01 -4.55
C ALA A 624 8.94 -34.96 -4.15
N ALA A 625 10.10 -34.82 -4.80
CA ALA A 625 11.18 -35.78 -4.71
C ALA A 625 11.68 -35.99 -3.27
N GLU A 626 12.16 -37.21 -2.97
CA GLU A 626 12.79 -37.64 -1.71
C GLU A 626 13.89 -36.69 -1.18
N PHE A 627 14.42 -35.79 -2.01
CA PHE A 627 15.42 -34.79 -1.66
C PHE A 627 14.89 -33.49 -1.03
N SER A 628 13.62 -33.10 -1.25
CA SER A 628 13.03 -31.96 -0.52
C SER A 628 12.46 -32.38 0.83
N GLY A 629 12.00 -33.64 0.96
CA GLY A 629 11.39 -34.16 2.19
C GLY A 629 10.14 -33.39 2.65
N ASN A 630 9.64 -32.48 1.82
CA ASN A 630 8.65 -31.48 2.14
C ASN A 630 7.54 -31.55 1.08
N ASP A 631 6.57 -32.44 1.31
CA ASP A 631 5.35 -32.57 0.51
C ASP A 631 4.13 -31.94 1.22
N GLY A 632 4.32 -31.34 2.39
CA GLY A 632 3.30 -30.58 3.13
C GLY A 632 3.09 -29.16 2.62
N GLY A 633 2.04 -28.51 3.10
CA GLY A 633 1.71 -27.12 2.82
C GLY A 633 0.54 -26.62 3.68
N TYR A 634 -0.05 -25.47 3.37
CA TYR A 634 -1.15 -24.92 4.18
C TYR A 634 -2.37 -25.86 4.29
N ASP A 635 -2.55 -26.79 3.35
CA ASP A 635 -3.70 -27.68 3.22
C ASP A 635 -3.51 -28.99 3.99
N THR A 636 -2.32 -29.20 4.56
CA THR A 636 -2.00 -30.31 5.46
C THR A 636 -1.95 -29.90 6.92
N ILE A 637 -2.33 -28.65 7.24
CA ILE A 637 -2.43 -28.12 8.60
C ILE A 637 -3.89 -28.04 9.04
N ASP A 638 -4.22 -28.53 10.24
CA ASP A 638 -5.51 -28.25 10.89
C ASP A 638 -5.47 -26.82 11.47
N ILE A 639 -5.65 -25.83 10.59
CA ILE A 639 -5.54 -24.41 10.91
C ILE A 639 -6.40 -24.02 12.12
N PRO A 640 -7.70 -24.41 12.23
CA PRO A 640 -8.50 -24.10 13.42
C PRO A 640 -7.96 -24.69 14.72
N ALA A 641 -7.47 -25.93 14.71
CA ALA A 641 -6.98 -26.58 15.91
C ALA A 641 -5.61 -26.01 16.33
N VAL A 642 -4.68 -25.86 15.39
CA VAL A 642 -3.36 -25.27 15.65
C VAL A 642 -3.48 -23.82 16.12
N SER A 643 -4.40 -23.04 15.56
CA SER A 643 -4.68 -21.65 15.99
C SER A 643 -5.13 -21.52 17.45
N GLN A 644 -5.65 -22.59 18.07
CA GLN A 644 -6.03 -22.57 19.49
C GLN A 644 -4.79 -22.68 20.39
N GLU A 645 -3.74 -23.34 19.91
CA GLU A 645 -2.53 -23.62 20.67
C GLU A 645 -1.46 -22.53 20.50
N LEU A 646 -1.43 -21.87 19.35
CA LEU A 646 -0.40 -20.86 19.03
C LEU A 646 -0.82 -19.44 19.45
N ASP A 647 0.14 -18.62 19.85
CA ASP A 647 -0.06 -17.18 20.06
C ASP A 647 -0.18 -16.45 18.71
N TYR A 648 0.71 -16.77 17.76
CA TYR A 648 0.71 -16.28 16.38
C TYR A 648 1.01 -17.41 15.38
N LEU A 649 0.52 -17.24 14.16
CA LEU A 649 0.74 -18.06 12.98
C LEU A 649 1.69 -17.29 12.06
N ASN A 650 2.99 -17.56 12.14
CA ASN A 650 3.96 -16.93 11.24
C ASN A 650 3.81 -17.60 9.88
N VAL A 651 3.19 -16.91 8.94
CA VAL A 651 2.95 -17.45 7.60
C VAL A 651 3.85 -16.75 6.60
N ASP A 652 4.58 -17.55 5.84
CA ASP A 652 5.49 -17.08 4.81
C ASP A 652 4.77 -16.18 3.80
N GLY A 653 5.28 -14.95 3.65
CA GLY A 653 4.82 -13.98 2.64
C GLY A 653 5.81 -13.82 1.50
N TYR A 654 6.58 -14.87 1.21
CA TYR A 654 7.67 -14.89 0.23
C TYR A 654 7.83 -16.29 -0.37
N ASN A 655 8.86 -16.48 -1.22
CA ASN A 655 9.14 -17.71 -1.95
C ASN A 655 8.03 -18.14 -2.94
N TYR A 656 7.25 -17.19 -3.45
CA TYR A 656 6.30 -17.47 -4.55
C TYR A 656 7.01 -17.64 -5.91
N ALA A 657 8.24 -17.14 -6.02
CA ALA A 657 9.14 -17.32 -7.16
C ALA A 657 10.58 -17.37 -6.67
N GLY A 658 11.45 -18.09 -7.40
CA GLY A 658 12.85 -18.28 -6.99
C GLY A 658 13.64 -19.15 -7.95
N ASP A 659 14.74 -19.72 -7.43
CA ASP A 659 15.78 -20.43 -8.18
C ASP A 659 15.35 -21.79 -8.77
N TRP A 660 14.17 -22.30 -8.42
CA TRP A 660 13.59 -23.53 -8.99
C TRP A 660 12.95 -23.34 -10.37
N SER A 661 12.90 -22.10 -10.90
CA SER A 661 12.28 -21.76 -12.18
C SER A 661 13.11 -20.76 -12.95
N ASN A 662 13.21 -20.95 -14.27
CA ASN A 662 13.77 -19.94 -15.18
C ASN A 662 12.76 -18.93 -15.71
N ALA A 663 11.47 -19.15 -15.42
CA ALA A 663 10.44 -18.13 -15.64
C ALA A 663 10.52 -17.12 -14.50
N THR A 664 10.89 -15.89 -14.83
CA THR A 664 11.03 -14.77 -13.89
C THR A 664 9.65 -14.35 -13.35
N ASN A 665 9.52 -14.19 -12.04
CA ASN A 665 8.28 -13.73 -11.39
C ASN A 665 8.62 -13.07 -10.04
N ASP A 666 7.65 -12.45 -9.37
CA ASP A 666 7.89 -11.80 -8.08
C ASP A 666 7.91 -12.78 -6.91
N GLY A 667 8.88 -12.61 -6.02
CA GLY A 667 9.08 -13.50 -4.87
C GLY A 667 8.09 -13.29 -3.72
N SER A 668 7.56 -12.08 -3.55
CA SER A 668 6.79 -11.67 -2.36
C SER A 668 5.67 -10.66 -2.65
N ALA A 669 5.06 -10.74 -3.82
CA ALA A 669 4.01 -9.80 -4.21
C ALA A 669 2.72 -9.94 -3.39
N LEU A 670 2.06 -8.82 -3.11
CA LEU A 670 0.83 -8.81 -2.30
C LEU A 670 -0.38 -9.31 -3.08
N TYR A 671 -0.57 -8.82 -4.31
CA TYR A 671 -1.75 -9.10 -5.13
C TYR A 671 -1.43 -9.83 -6.43
N ASP A 672 -2.44 -10.45 -7.05
CA ASP A 672 -2.33 -10.99 -8.41
C ASP A 672 -2.38 -9.86 -9.45
N GLU A 673 -1.87 -10.11 -10.66
CA GLU A 673 -2.01 -9.16 -11.77
C GLU A 673 -2.25 -9.86 -13.11
N GLY A 674 -3.03 -9.23 -14.00
CA GLY A 674 -3.42 -9.84 -15.28
C GLY A 674 -2.28 -10.11 -16.26
N GLN A 675 -1.09 -9.56 -16.02
CA GLN A 675 0.12 -9.81 -16.80
C GLN A 675 0.91 -11.03 -16.30
N ASP A 676 0.67 -11.49 -15.07
CA ASP A 676 1.32 -12.67 -14.52
C ASP A 676 0.95 -13.91 -15.37
N PRO A 677 1.93 -14.67 -15.89
CA PRO A 677 1.67 -15.94 -16.57
C PRO A 677 0.89 -16.96 -15.73
N LEU A 678 0.87 -16.78 -14.40
CA LEU A 678 0.13 -17.58 -13.43
C LEU A 678 -1.19 -16.92 -12.98
N TYR A 679 -1.60 -15.81 -13.61
CA TYR A 679 -2.82 -15.08 -13.27
C TYR A 679 -4.05 -15.99 -13.21
N GLY A 680 -4.79 -15.91 -12.10
CA GLY A 680 -6.00 -16.69 -11.89
C GLY A 680 -5.79 -18.21 -11.75
N THR A 681 -4.54 -18.69 -11.69
CA THR A 681 -4.27 -20.12 -11.55
C THR A 681 -4.33 -20.61 -10.12
N SER A 682 -4.53 -19.74 -9.12
CA SER A 682 -4.44 -20.10 -7.71
C SER A 682 -5.43 -21.19 -7.28
N SER A 683 -6.61 -21.25 -7.91
CA SER A 683 -7.59 -22.33 -7.70
C SER A 683 -7.12 -23.71 -8.20
N THR A 684 -6.13 -23.75 -9.09
CA THR A 684 -5.62 -24.97 -9.73
C THR A 684 -4.19 -25.33 -9.35
N LYS A 685 -3.36 -24.33 -9.00
CA LYS A 685 -1.94 -24.48 -8.68
C LYS A 685 -1.58 -24.09 -7.24
N GLY A 686 -2.54 -23.57 -6.47
CA GLY A 686 -2.30 -22.99 -5.16
C GLY A 686 -1.88 -21.53 -5.20
N CYS A 687 -1.82 -20.91 -4.03
CA CYS A 687 -1.49 -19.50 -3.91
C CYS A 687 -0.07 -19.16 -4.41
N ASN A 688 0.02 -18.09 -5.19
CA ASN A 688 1.24 -17.57 -5.81
C ASN A 688 1.49 -16.08 -5.47
N TYR A 689 0.79 -15.55 -4.46
CA TYR A 689 0.88 -14.19 -3.93
C TYR A 689 0.25 -14.15 -2.54
N ILE A 690 0.60 -13.13 -1.74
CA ILE A 690 0.29 -13.07 -0.30
C ILE A 690 -1.21 -13.00 -0.02
N ASP A 691 -1.99 -12.20 -0.76
CA ASP A 691 -3.43 -12.06 -0.49
C ASP A 691 -4.16 -13.41 -0.61
N CYS A 692 -3.85 -14.24 -1.62
CA CYS A 692 -4.43 -15.58 -1.74
C CYS A 692 -4.16 -16.41 -0.48
N THR A 693 -2.91 -16.40 -0.01
CA THR A 693 -2.49 -17.14 1.19
C THR A 693 -3.23 -16.65 2.42
N VAL A 694 -3.29 -15.33 2.65
CA VAL A 694 -4.05 -14.76 3.76
C VAL A 694 -5.51 -15.20 3.69
N GLN A 695 -6.16 -15.05 2.54
CA GLN A 695 -7.56 -15.44 2.37
C GLN A 695 -7.76 -16.94 2.58
N TYR A 696 -6.80 -17.79 2.20
CA TYR A 696 -6.84 -19.22 2.49
C TYR A 696 -6.89 -19.46 4.01
N TYR A 697 -5.92 -18.95 4.77
CA TYR A 697 -5.88 -19.16 6.22
C TYR A 697 -7.13 -18.62 6.92
N LEU A 698 -7.58 -17.41 6.58
CA LEU A 698 -8.77 -16.81 7.17
C LEU A 698 -10.04 -17.61 6.85
N SER A 699 -10.22 -18.05 5.60
CA SER A 699 -11.39 -18.86 5.21
C SER A 699 -11.37 -20.27 5.80
N HIS A 700 -10.20 -20.76 6.22
CA HIS A 700 -10.01 -22.04 6.90
C HIS A 700 -9.91 -21.91 8.42
N GLY A 701 -10.32 -20.78 8.99
CA GLY A 701 -10.57 -20.63 10.43
C GLY A 701 -9.41 -20.07 11.26
N ALA A 702 -8.35 -19.57 10.62
CA ALA A 702 -7.34 -18.78 11.33
C ALA A 702 -7.97 -17.48 11.87
N PRO A 703 -7.83 -17.18 13.18
CA PRO A 703 -8.17 -15.87 13.69
C PRO A 703 -7.26 -14.81 13.07
N ALA A 704 -7.82 -13.78 12.43
CA ALA A 704 -7.04 -12.72 11.78
C ALA A 704 -5.95 -12.14 12.71
N ALA A 705 -6.32 -11.82 13.95
CA ALA A 705 -5.41 -11.27 14.95
C ALA A 705 -4.24 -12.19 15.37
N LYS A 706 -4.23 -13.46 14.93
CA LYS A 706 -3.11 -14.38 15.13
C LYS A 706 -2.25 -14.57 13.88
N TYR A 707 -2.76 -14.24 12.68
CA TYR A 707 -1.97 -14.35 11.45
C TYR A 707 -0.91 -13.26 11.40
N THR A 708 0.35 -13.63 11.22
CA THR A 708 1.48 -12.71 11.07
C THR A 708 2.11 -12.92 9.70
N MET A 709 2.27 -11.83 8.95
CA MET A 709 2.77 -11.87 7.57
C MET A 709 4.30 -11.87 7.54
N GLY A 710 4.91 -12.85 6.86
CA GLY A 710 6.34 -12.84 6.58
C GLY A 710 6.71 -11.83 5.49
N ILE A 711 7.79 -11.09 5.71
CA ILE A 711 8.35 -10.12 4.76
C ILE A 711 9.83 -10.47 4.53
N PRO A 712 10.25 -10.74 3.29
CA PRO A 712 11.65 -11.05 3.02
C PRO A 712 12.49 -9.77 3.05
N LEU A 713 13.68 -9.86 3.62
CA LEU A 713 14.73 -8.85 3.56
C LEU A 713 15.77 -9.17 2.48
N TYR A 714 15.35 -9.93 1.47
CA TYR A 714 16.13 -10.30 0.30
C TYR A 714 15.26 -10.19 -0.96
N GLY A 715 15.90 -10.17 -2.12
CA GLY A 715 15.24 -10.26 -3.41
C GLY A 715 15.60 -11.54 -4.15
N VAL A 716 14.73 -11.91 -5.08
CA VAL A 716 14.95 -13.01 -6.03
C VAL A 716 15.31 -12.45 -7.40
N GLY A 717 16.26 -13.07 -8.09
CA GLY A 717 16.93 -12.51 -9.25
C GLY A 717 17.19 -13.50 -10.38
N TRP A 718 17.03 -13.01 -11.61
CA TRP A 718 17.33 -13.74 -12.85
C TRP A 718 18.24 -12.93 -13.78
N ALA A 719 19.00 -13.65 -14.61
CA ALA A 719 19.96 -13.07 -15.54
C ALA A 719 19.90 -13.74 -16.92
N GLY A 720 20.23 -12.95 -17.94
CA GLY A 720 20.52 -13.44 -19.29
C GLY A 720 19.29 -13.54 -20.19
N GLY A 721 19.34 -12.85 -21.33
CA GLY A 721 18.28 -12.87 -22.34
C GLY A 721 17.02 -12.08 -21.96
N LEU A 722 17.06 -11.33 -20.86
CA LEU A 722 15.96 -10.52 -20.37
C LEU A 722 15.92 -9.14 -21.04
N THR A 723 14.72 -8.59 -21.19
CA THR A 723 14.50 -7.23 -21.69
C THR A 723 13.84 -6.36 -20.63
N SER A 724 13.85 -5.05 -20.83
CA SER A 724 13.18 -4.10 -19.93
C SER A 724 11.65 -4.21 -19.91
N THR A 725 11.07 -5.06 -20.78
CA THR A 725 9.64 -5.38 -20.74
C THR A 725 9.28 -5.88 -19.34
N ASN A 726 8.30 -5.24 -18.72
CA ASN A 726 7.89 -5.50 -17.34
C ASN A 726 9.05 -5.59 -16.33
N SER A 727 10.08 -4.75 -16.49
CA SER A 727 11.26 -4.75 -15.62
C SER A 727 11.96 -6.11 -15.53
N GLY A 728 11.96 -6.87 -16.63
CA GLY A 728 12.60 -8.19 -16.68
C GLY A 728 11.75 -9.33 -16.12
N MET A 729 10.53 -9.05 -15.62
CA MET A 729 9.60 -10.08 -15.16
C MET A 729 8.79 -10.70 -16.30
N TYR A 730 8.21 -11.88 -16.05
CA TYR A 730 7.39 -12.67 -16.98
C TYR A 730 8.09 -13.09 -18.26
N GLN A 731 9.40 -13.32 -18.16
CA GLN A 731 10.28 -13.77 -19.23
C GLN A 731 10.97 -15.08 -18.83
N ASN A 732 11.62 -15.73 -19.80
CA ASN A 732 12.45 -16.90 -19.53
C ASN A 732 13.93 -16.49 -19.56
N ALA A 733 14.58 -16.59 -18.41
CA ALA A 733 15.99 -16.29 -18.26
C ALA A 733 16.88 -17.44 -18.76
N THR A 734 18.05 -17.11 -19.30
CA THR A 734 19.03 -18.09 -19.81
C THR A 734 20.21 -18.34 -18.89
N GLY A 735 20.38 -17.50 -17.88
CA GLY A 735 21.48 -17.54 -16.92
C GLY A 735 22.65 -16.68 -17.35
N ALA A 736 23.60 -16.50 -16.44
CA ALA A 736 24.85 -15.79 -16.67
C ALA A 736 26.03 -16.59 -16.12
N THR A 737 27.24 -16.25 -16.56
CA THR A 737 28.46 -16.84 -16.00
C THR A 737 28.83 -16.13 -14.70
N ASP A 738 29.01 -16.89 -13.62
CA ASP A 738 29.41 -16.39 -12.32
C ASP A 738 30.91 -16.02 -12.25
N GLY A 739 31.33 -15.46 -11.12
CA GLY A 739 32.73 -15.08 -10.89
C GLY A 739 33.71 -16.27 -10.80
N ALA A 740 33.22 -17.49 -10.64
CA ALA A 740 33.99 -18.73 -10.65
C ALA A 740 34.08 -19.36 -12.07
N GLY A 741 33.34 -18.83 -13.04
CA GLY A 741 33.29 -19.30 -14.42
C GLY A 741 32.22 -20.37 -14.69
N ALA A 742 31.32 -20.64 -13.73
CA ALA A 742 30.19 -21.54 -13.91
C ALA A 742 28.97 -20.78 -14.47
N MET A 743 28.16 -21.45 -15.29
CA MET A 743 26.87 -20.90 -15.73
C MET A 743 25.81 -21.18 -14.67
N THR A 744 25.05 -20.16 -14.29
CA THR A 744 23.97 -20.29 -13.31
C THR A 744 22.86 -21.23 -13.80
N THR A 745 22.25 -21.94 -12.86
CA THR A 745 21.12 -22.85 -13.13
C THR A 745 19.81 -22.08 -13.14
N ASN A 746 18.80 -22.58 -13.89
CA ASN A 746 17.46 -21.99 -13.94
C ASN A 746 17.43 -20.48 -14.21
N GLY A 747 18.42 -19.97 -14.94
CA GLY A 747 18.46 -18.57 -15.33
C GLY A 747 18.68 -17.58 -14.19
N THR A 748 19.17 -18.01 -13.03
CA THR A 748 19.36 -17.14 -11.87
C THR A 748 20.51 -16.15 -12.03
N THR A 749 20.49 -15.06 -11.27
CA THR A 749 21.65 -14.16 -11.15
C THR A 749 22.79 -14.84 -10.40
N PRO A 750 24.05 -14.70 -10.85
CA PRO A 750 25.21 -15.03 -10.03
C PRO A 750 25.21 -14.28 -8.69
N VAL A 751 25.83 -14.86 -7.66
CA VAL A 751 26.08 -14.17 -6.38
C VAL A 751 26.84 -12.85 -6.60
N PRO A 752 26.27 -11.68 -6.23
CA PRO A 752 26.94 -10.40 -6.37
C PRO A 752 27.95 -10.14 -5.23
N LEU A 753 28.78 -9.10 -5.39
CA LEU A 753 29.52 -8.50 -4.27
C LEU A 753 28.55 -7.67 -3.42
N ALA A 754 28.70 -7.71 -2.11
CA ALA A 754 27.84 -6.98 -1.17
C ALA A 754 27.83 -5.47 -1.39
N ASN A 755 28.92 -4.92 -1.96
CA ASN A 755 29.03 -3.51 -2.32
C ASN A 755 28.33 -3.15 -3.65
N GLY A 756 27.66 -4.10 -4.31
CA GLY A 756 26.90 -3.90 -5.55
C GLY A 756 27.75 -3.59 -6.79
N THR A 757 29.07 -3.80 -6.76
CA THR A 757 29.98 -3.38 -7.87
C THR A 757 30.44 -4.51 -8.79
N GLY A 758 30.18 -5.76 -8.44
CA GLY A 758 30.73 -6.90 -9.16
C GLY A 758 30.14 -8.24 -8.77
N LEU A 759 30.78 -9.31 -9.24
CA LEU A 759 30.40 -10.70 -8.97
C LEU A 759 31.30 -11.31 -7.90
N CYS A 760 30.72 -12.17 -7.06
CA CYS A 760 31.47 -12.97 -6.11
C CYS A 760 32.42 -13.93 -6.84
N THR A 761 33.71 -13.87 -6.50
CA THR A 761 34.74 -14.66 -7.19
C THR A 761 34.66 -16.16 -6.88
N SER A 762 34.04 -16.56 -5.77
CA SER A 762 33.78 -17.96 -5.44
C SER A 762 32.47 -18.49 -6.02
N GLY A 763 31.67 -17.64 -6.69
CA GLY A 763 30.32 -17.99 -7.12
C GLY A 763 29.41 -18.39 -5.95
N ASN A 764 28.46 -19.28 -6.23
CA ASN A 764 27.58 -19.92 -5.25
C ASN A 764 28.34 -20.97 -4.43
N ASN A 765 29.04 -20.51 -3.40
CA ASN A 765 29.85 -21.37 -2.54
C ASN A 765 29.72 -20.98 -1.07
N GLN A 766 28.70 -21.52 -0.42
CA GLN A 766 28.47 -21.36 1.02
C GLN A 766 29.56 -22.02 1.89
N SER A 767 30.27 -23.04 1.37
CA SER A 767 31.26 -23.80 2.15
C SER A 767 32.60 -23.09 2.32
N SER A 768 32.95 -22.20 1.39
CA SER A 768 34.21 -21.45 1.41
C SER A 768 34.07 -20.09 0.69
N PRO A 769 33.25 -19.18 1.23
CA PRO A 769 32.94 -17.91 0.58
C PRO A 769 34.15 -16.97 0.49
N ALA A 770 34.31 -16.30 -0.66
CA ALA A 770 35.32 -15.25 -0.85
C ALA A 770 34.90 -13.96 -0.13
N ALA A 771 35.82 -13.17 0.40
CA ALA A 771 35.48 -11.94 1.14
C ALA A 771 34.72 -10.91 0.28
N GLY A 772 33.69 -10.28 0.85
CA GLY A 772 32.94 -9.19 0.23
C GLY A 772 31.82 -9.60 -0.73
N CYS A 773 31.54 -10.90 -0.85
CA CYS A 773 30.34 -11.42 -1.51
C CYS A 773 29.08 -11.10 -0.69
N ASP A 774 27.93 -11.08 -1.37
CA ASP A 774 26.64 -11.05 -0.69
C ASP A 774 26.55 -12.19 0.34
N PRO A 775 26.07 -11.92 1.57
CA PRO A 775 26.12 -12.89 2.66
C PRO A 775 25.12 -14.05 2.54
N LEU A 776 24.14 -14.01 1.62
CA LEU A 776 23.30 -15.17 1.31
C LEU A 776 24.06 -16.24 0.52
N LEU A 777 25.09 -15.83 -0.23
CA LEU A 777 26.00 -16.73 -0.95
C LEU A 777 25.28 -17.73 -1.87
N THR A 778 24.13 -17.34 -2.42
CA THR A 778 23.22 -18.22 -3.16
C THR A 778 22.85 -17.56 -4.48
N ASP A 779 22.98 -18.28 -5.59
CA ASP A 779 22.56 -17.76 -6.89
C ASP A 779 21.05 -17.47 -6.90
N GLY A 780 20.67 -16.40 -7.58
CA GLY A 780 19.27 -15.98 -7.70
C GLY A 780 18.73 -15.28 -6.46
N MET A 781 19.56 -15.02 -5.46
CA MET A 781 19.18 -14.29 -4.26
C MET A 781 20.22 -13.22 -3.93
N ALA A 782 19.75 -12.10 -3.39
CA ALA A 782 20.62 -11.07 -2.83
C ALA A 782 19.93 -10.40 -1.66
N THR A 783 20.68 -10.07 -0.62
CA THR A 783 20.17 -9.29 0.52
C THR A 783 19.65 -7.93 0.06
N TYR A 784 18.68 -7.37 0.77
CA TYR A 784 18.21 -6.00 0.52
C TYR A 784 19.38 -5.01 0.59
N GLY A 785 20.28 -5.16 1.56
CA GLY A 785 21.50 -4.33 1.66
C GLY A 785 22.37 -4.38 0.40
N THR A 786 22.54 -5.54 -0.24
CA THR A 786 23.27 -5.65 -1.52
C THR A 786 22.46 -5.09 -2.68
N ILE A 787 21.14 -5.33 -2.71
CA ILE A 787 20.24 -4.80 -3.74
C ILE A 787 20.28 -3.28 -3.76
N GLU A 788 20.20 -2.60 -2.61
CA GLU A 788 20.35 -1.15 -2.53
C GLU A 788 21.66 -0.66 -3.14
N ASN A 789 22.78 -1.33 -2.83
CA ASN A 789 24.07 -0.99 -3.41
C ASN A 789 24.11 -1.21 -4.94
N MET A 790 23.39 -2.22 -5.46
CA MET A 790 23.28 -2.43 -6.91
C MET A 790 22.44 -1.37 -7.60
N MET A 791 21.45 -0.75 -6.94
CA MET A 791 20.61 0.30 -7.55
C MET A 791 21.41 1.48 -8.09
N SER A 792 22.56 1.81 -7.48
CA SER A 792 23.45 2.86 -7.99
C SER A 792 24.29 2.46 -9.21
N HIS A 793 24.16 1.23 -9.72
CA HIS A 793 25.02 0.63 -10.74
C HIS A 793 24.28 0.24 -12.03
N GLY A 794 23.34 1.09 -12.47
CA GLY A 794 22.69 0.97 -13.78
C GLY A 794 21.36 0.20 -13.79
N PHE A 795 20.89 -0.22 -12.61
CA PHE A 795 19.54 -0.73 -12.46
C PHE A 795 18.52 0.41 -12.48
N THR A 796 17.41 0.19 -13.17
CA THR A 796 16.21 1.02 -13.08
C THR A 796 15.22 0.31 -12.17
N VAL A 797 14.80 0.98 -11.10
CA VAL A 797 13.82 0.48 -10.14
C VAL A 797 12.42 0.94 -10.54
N SER A 798 11.45 0.06 -10.42
CA SER A 798 10.02 0.34 -10.64
C SER A 798 9.18 -0.28 -9.53
N PHE A 799 8.25 0.48 -8.99
CA PHE A 799 7.24 -0.02 -8.08
C PHE A 799 5.93 -0.26 -8.83
N ASP A 800 5.41 -1.48 -8.74
CA ASP A 800 4.07 -1.82 -9.24
C ASP A 800 3.06 -1.67 -8.10
N SER A 801 2.30 -0.58 -8.11
CA SER A 801 1.28 -0.30 -7.09
C SER A 801 0.07 -1.23 -7.17
N THR A 802 -0.16 -1.92 -8.30
CA THR A 802 -1.29 -2.84 -8.44
C THR A 802 -0.99 -4.18 -7.80
N ARG A 803 0.27 -4.62 -7.87
CA ARG A 803 0.76 -5.85 -7.26
C ARG A 803 1.36 -5.65 -5.86
N CYS A 804 1.70 -4.39 -5.54
CA CYS A 804 2.53 -3.98 -4.40
C CYS A 804 3.87 -4.72 -4.38
N ALA A 805 4.58 -4.68 -5.50
CA ALA A 805 5.86 -5.35 -5.69
C ALA A 805 6.89 -4.39 -6.28
N THR A 806 8.13 -4.47 -5.78
CA THR A 806 9.23 -3.66 -6.28
C THR A 806 10.13 -4.52 -7.16
N ARG A 807 10.46 -3.99 -8.35
CA ARG A 807 11.26 -4.66 -9.37
C ARG A 807 12.41 -3.77 -9.77
N MET A 808 13.51 -4.37 -10.21
CA MET A 808 14.57 -3.62 -10.87
C MET A 808 15.17 -4.39 -12.04
N PHE A 809 15.57 -3.65 -13.08
CA PHE A 809 16.17 -4.21 -14.29
C PHE A 809 17.38 -3.41 -14.75
N ASN A 810 18.40 -4.10 -15.27
CA ASN A 810 19.58 -3.47 -15.85
C ASN A 810 19.75 -3.89 -17.32
N ALA A 811 19.55 -2.94 -18.23
CA ALA A 811 19.47 -3.23 -19.66
C ALA A 811 20.82 -3.47 -20.35
N SER A 812 21.95 -3.03 -19.77
CA SER A 812 23.22 -3.04 -20.53
C SER A 812 24.49 -2.91 -19.69
N THR A 813 24.40 -2.59 -18.40
CA THR A 813 25.60 -2.24 -17.63
C THR A 813 26.26 -3.50 -17.08
N ALA A 814 27.40 -3.88 -17.66
CA ALA A 814 28.22 -4.96 -17.12
C ALA A 814 28.69 -4.61 -15.69
N PRO A 815 28.78 -5.58 -14.77
CA PRO A 815 28.59 -7.01 -14.99
C PRO A 815 27.12 -7.50 -14.90
N PHE A 816 26.17 -6.59 -14.70
CA PHE A 816 24.75 -6.92 -14.44
C PHE A 816 23.86 -6.78 -15.67
N SER A 817 24.42 -6.88 -16.88
CA SER A 817 23.66 -6.75 -18.12
C SER A 817 22.57 -7.82 -18.20
N ASP A 818 21.34 -7.41 -18.46
CA ASP A 818 20.12 -8.24 -18.56
C ASP A 818 19.78 -8.96 -17.24
N TRP A 819 20.06 -8.32 -16.11
CA TRP A 819 19.65 -8.80 -14.79
C TRP A 819 18.34 -8.15 -14.36
N ALA A 820 17.49 -8.94 -13.69
CA ALA A 820 16.25 -8.50 -13.10
C ALA A 820 16.11 -9.04 -11.68
N PHE A 821 15.58 -8.22 -10.77
CA PHE A 821 15.23 -8.63 -9.41
C PHE A 821 13.80 -8.22 -9.05
N SER A 822 13.17 -9.02 -8.21
CA SER A 822 11.96 -8.66 -7.46
C SER A 822 12.25 -8.76 -5.96
N PHE A 823 11.86 -7.74 -5.19
CA PHE A 823 12.21 -7.58 -3.78
C PHE A 823 11.22 -6.65 -3.08
N ASP A 824 11.33 -6.54 -1.76
CA ASP A 824 10.59 -5.54 -0.98
C ASP A 824 11.41 -4.27 -0.74
N ASP A 825 10.76 -3.11 -0.86
CA ASP A 825 11.28 -1.81 -0.46
C ASP A 825 10.30 -1.13 0.52
N ALA A 826 10.59 0.12 0.91
CA ALA A 826 9.70 0.85 1.80
C ALA A 826 8.26 1.01 1.26
N ASN A 827 8.06 1.07 -0.06
CA ASN A 827 6.73 1.22 -0.65
C ASN A 827 5.93 -0.08 -0.57
N SER A 828 6.53 -1.21 -0.97
CA SER A 828 5.86 -2.51 -0.88
C SER A 828 5.62 -2.94 0.57
N VAL A 829 6.57 -2.64 1.47
CA VAL A 829 6.40 -2.83 2.93
C VAL A 829 5.20 -2.01 3.44
N GLN A 830 5.08 -0.74 3.05
CA GLN A 830 3.94 0.08 3.49
C GLN A 830 2.61 -0.51 2.99
N CYS A 831 2.53 -0.98 1.75
CA CYS A 831 1.34 -1.65 1.24
C CYS A 831 0.96 -2.89 2.06
N LYS A 832 1.95 -3.70 2.45
CA LYS A 832 1.74 -4.89 3.30
C LYS A 832 1.29 -4.51 4.71
N VAL A 833 1.87 -3.46 5.29
CA VAL A 833 1.50 -2.94 6.61
C VAL A 833 0.08 -2.36 6.60
N ASP A 834 -0.30 -1.65 5.55
CA ASP A 834 -1.68 -1.16 5.38
C ASP A 834 -2.67 -2.32 5.20
N TYR A 835 -2.28 -3.37 4.47
CA TYR A 835 -3.05 -4.60 4.35
C TYR A 835 -3.25 -5.31 5.70
N ILE A 836 -2.19 -5.43 6.51
CA ILE A 836 -2.25 -5.98 7.88
C ILE A 836 -3.27 -5.22 8.72
N LYS A 837 -3.24 -3.88 8.69
CA LYS A 837 -4.20 -3.02 9.40
C LYS A 837 -5.63 -3.16 8.85
N GLN A 838 -5.77 -3.26 7.53
CA GLN A 838 -7.06 -3.38 6.83
C GLN A 838 -7.76 -4.70 7.18
N TYR A 839 -7.04 -5.81 7.19
CA TYR A 839 -7.60 -7.13 7.50
C TYR A 839 -7.54 -7.47 9.00
N GLY A 840 -6.96 -6.58 9.82
CA GLY A 840 -6.81 -6.77 11.26
C GLY A 840 -5.96 -8.00 11.59
N LEU A 841 -4.90 -8.20 10.82
CA LEU A 841 -3.94 -9.28 11.04
C LEU A 841 -3.13 -9.01 12.32
N GLY A 842 -2.51 -10.06 12.88
CA GLY A 842 -1.76 -10.01 14.13
C GLY A 842 -0.46 -9.22 14.08
N GLY A 843 0.09 -8.97 12.88
CA GLY A 843 1.32 -8.22 12.68
C GLY A 843 2.16 -8.76 11.53
N ALA A 844 3.48 -8.60 11.63
CA ALA A 844 4.43 -9.05 10.62
C ALA A 844 5.72 -9.57 11.26
N TYR A 845 6.49 -10.30 10.47
CA TYR A 845 7.88 -10.59 10.78
C TYR A 845 8.77 -10.43 9.56
N VAL A 846 10.07 -10.33 9.80
CA VAL A 846 11.08 -10.25 8.74
C VAL A 846 12.01 -11.46 8.72
N TRP A 847 12.29 -11.98 7.52
CA TRP A 847 13.32 -12.99 7.26
C TRP A 847 14.39 -12.45 6.29
N ALA A 848 15.66 -12.35 6.68
CA ALA A 848 16.18 -12.36 8.05
C ALA A 848 16.86 -11.03 8.38
N LEU A 849 16.95 -10.69 9.67
CA LEU A 849 17.39 -9.37 10.15
C LEU A 849 18.76 -8.94 9.60
N LYS A 850 19.64 -9.89 9.26
CA LYS A 850 20.95 -9.59 8.68
C LYS A 850 20.90 -9.12 7.23
N ASP A 851 19.81 -9.42 6.51
CA ASP A 851 19.68 -9.18 5.07
C ASP A 851 19.15 -7.77 4.77
N ASP A 852 18.63 -7.08 5.79
CA ASP A 852 18.36 -5.64 5.72
C ASP A 852 19.65 -4.85 5.49
N ASP A 853 19.50 -3.55 5.20
CA ASP A 853 20.66 -2.67 5.19
C ASP A 853 21.25 -2.47 6.61
N SER A 854 22.45 -1.88 6.69
CA SER A 854 23.14 -1.65 7.98
C SER A 854 22.37 -0.77 8.99
N SER A 855 21.39 -0.01 8.53
CA SER A 855 20.49 0.80 9.35
C SER A 855 19.20 0.06 9.73
N GLY A 856 18.91 -1.07 9.11
CA GLY A 856 17.68 -1.85 9.28
C GLY A 856 16.44 -1.10 8.80
N THR A 857 16.52 -0.46 7.64
CA THR A 857 15.48 0.43 7.12
C THR A 857 14.15 -0.29 6.94
N LEU A 858 14.13 -1.48 6.33
CA LEU A 858 12.87 -2.18 6.08
C LEU A 858 12.25 -2.71 7.37
N THR A 859 13.06 -3.24 8.27
CA THR A 859 12.58 -3.70 9.59
C THR A 859 11.92 -2.55 10.37
N LYS A 860 12.51 -1.36 10.32
CA LYS A 860 11.93 -0.16 10.94
C LYS A 860 10.68 0.33 10.21
N ALA A 861 10.63 0.20 8.88
CA ALA A 861 9.44 0.55 8.10
C ALA A 861 8.24 -0.34 8.46
N VAL A 862 8.46 -1.65 8.62
CA VAL A 862 7.43 -2.58 9.12
C VAL A 862 6.88 -2.11 10.47
N ALA A 863 7.78 -1.73 11.39
CA ALA A 863 7.41 -1.36 12.75
C ALA A 863 6.77 0.02 12.90
N ALA A 864 7.11 1.00 12.05
CA ALA A 864 6.72 2.40 12.22
C ALA A 864 5.20 2.60 12.38
N ASP A 865 4.43 1.75 11.70
CA ASP A 865 2.97 1.82 11.65
C ASP A 865 2.28 0.69 12.43
N LEU A 866 3.03 -0.31 12.90
CA LEU A 866 2.52 -1.41 13.71
C LEU A 866 2.81 -1.24 15.22
N ASN A 867 3.83 -0.47 15.61
CA ASN A 867 4.19 -0.24 17.02
C ASN A 867 3.61 1.06 17.62
N GLN A 868 2.45 1.53 17.14
CA GLN A 868 1.79 2.74 17.65
C GLN A 868 0.96 2.52 18.90
#